data_AF-A0AAX7W2N2-F1
#
_entry.id   AF-A0AAX7W2N2-F1
#
_cell.length_a   1.000
_cell.length_b   1.000
_cell.length_c   1.000
_cell.angle_alpha   90.00
_cell.angle_beta   90.00
_cell.angle_gamma   90.00
#
_symmetry.space_group_name_H-M   'P 1'
#
loop_
_entity.id
_entity.type
_entity.pdbx_description
1 polymer ?
#
loop_
_entity_poly.entity_id
_entity_poly.type
_entity_poly.pdbx_seq_one_letter_code
_entity_poly.pdbx_strand_id
1 'polypeptide(L)'
;KKLKKILNWSDMPHWLCVRSFNNTSTGTAHHFAYLINTSDYRILRMDEDHDRMYVGSKDHILSLDLHDINKNPRIIHWPVPEQRRMECLVSGKDANEECANFIRLIEPWNRTHLYVCGTGAYNPVCTFVNRGRKPQVRITKECRGRETLGLKEEIFHLEPGKVESGKGKCSYDPKLNSVSALINGELYAGVYVDFMGTDSAIFRTLGTKTAMRTDQYNSRWLNDPTFVHIHLIPDSAERNDDKLYFFFREKSSEMGQTPVTQSRIGRICLNDDGGHCCLVNKWSTFLKARLICSVPGADGMETHFDELRDVYIRPTQDIKNPVIYGVFSVSGSVFKGSAVCVYSMADIRMVFNGPFAHKEGPNYQWVAYTGKIPYPRPGTCPGGTFTPNMKSTKDYPDEVINFMRNHPAMHNAVYPVHKRPLVVRTNVDYEFTTITVDQVAAADGNYEVLFLGTDKGTVQKVIVLPRDDLQTEELVLEEVEVFKQQLYVSSAVGLTQLALHRCDMYGEACADCCLARDPYCAWDGKSCSRYSASQKRRSRRQDVKYGNPIRQCRGFNSKASKNTLEMVQYGVEGSSTFLECQARSPHALIKWHVQRDNSDRRKEMRSDGRILKTEQGLLVRSLQPSDSGLYQCTATEKNFKHTLIKLQLVVLSSRAVNSALVEGGAGLMASSFHSGSTQWTPSAGQYKDLLTILSQPEMSLINQYCQDYWQFGDPLLGPLKAKDLKELKEQKKPRNRRHHRDGEEEREQQGVET
;
A
#
# COMPACT_ATOMS: atom_id res chain seq x y z
N LYS A 1 -15.03 6.29 -19.63
CA LYS A 1 -15.25 5.21 -18.64
C LYS A 1 -14.80 5.75 -17.28
N LYS A 2 -15.47 5.43 -16.17
CA LYS A 2 -14.94 5.75 -14.83
C LYS A 2 -13.86 4.71 -14.51
N LEU A 3 -12.71 5.11 -13.99
CA LEU A 3 -11.71 4.20 -13.45
C LEU A 3 -11.95 4.05 -11.95
N LYS A 4 -11.94 2.81 -11.46
CA LYS A 4 -11.99 2.42 -10.05
C LYS A 4 -10.86 1.41 -9.85
N LYS A 5 -10.20 1.41 -8.69
CA LYS A 5 -9.04 0.55 -8.39
C LYS A 5 -9.06 0.05 -6.96
N ILE A 6 -8.28 -0.98 -6.66
CA ILE A 6 -8.18 -1.65 -5.36
C ILE A 6 -6.69 -1.76 -4.99
N LEU A 7 -6.37 -1.52 -3.73
CA LEU A 7 -5.15 -1.97 -3.03
C LEU A 7 -5.60 -2.80 -1.82
N ASN A 8 -4.93 -3.91 -1.55
CA ASN A 8 -5.44 -4.93 -0.64
C ASN A 8 -4.35 -5.40 0.35
N TRP A 9 -4.41 -4.93 1.59
CA TRP A 9 -3.29 -5.03 2.53
C TRP A 9 -3.43 -6.28 3.40
N SER A 10 -2.46 -7.20 3.30
CA SER A 10 -2.49 -8.49 4.02
C SER A 10 -1.86 -8.47 5.41
N ASP A 11 -0.89 -7.58 5.66
CA ASP A 11 0.05 -7.71 6.79
C ASP A 11 0.22 -6.36 7.52
N MET A 12 -0.66 -6.06 8.50
CA MET A 12 -0.61 -4.79 9.25
C MET A 12 -0.97 -4.98 10.75
N PRO A 13 -0.19 -4.45 11.70
CA PRO A 13 -0.41 -4.65 13.14
C PRO A 13 -1.53 -3.76 13.74
N HIS A 14 -2.18 -4.29 14.77
CA HIS A 14 -3.46 -3.82 15.34
C HIS A 14 -3.51 -2.38 15.91
N TRP A 15 -2.37 -1.73 16.21
CA TRP A 15 -2.32 -0.63 17.19
C TRP A 15 -2.44 0.80 16.64
N LEU A 16 -2.32 1.01 15.32
CA LEU A 16 -2.13 2.36 14.77
C LEU A 16 -3.41 3.16 14.50
N CYS A 17 -4.58 2.53 14.39
CA CYS A 17 -5.79 3.19 13.88
C CYS A 17 -6.46 4.17 14.87
N VAL A 18 -6.18 4.07 16.17
CA VAL A 18 -6.96 4.75 17.23
C VAL A 18 -6.76 6.27 17.27
N ARG A 19 -5.61 6.80 16.82
CA ARG A 19 -5.33 8.26 16.86
C ARG A 19 -5.95 9.07 15.72
N SER A 20 -6.55 8.44 14.71
CA SER A 20 -7.02 9.13 13.49
C SER A 20 -8.37 9.89 13.62
N PHE A 21 -9.03 9.85 14.79
CA PHE A 21 -10.43 10.31 14.92
C PHE A 21 -10.67 11.82 14.80
N ASN A 22 -9.64 12.66 14.95
CA ASN A 22 -9.83 14.09 15.27
C ASN A 22 -9.61 15.07 14.10
N ASN A 23 -9.64 14.61 12.84
CA ASN A 23 -9.51 15.51 11.67
C ASN A 23 -10.42 15.16 10.48
N THR A 24 -11.72 15.06 10.76
CA THR A 24 -12.80 14.83 9.78
C THR A 24 -13.10 16.03 8.85
N SER A 25 -12.35 17.12 8.99
CA SER A 25 -12.63 18.47 8.50
C SER A 25 -12.75 18.65 6.98
N THR A 26 -12.17 17.75 6.17
CA THR A 26 -12.10 17.92 4.71
C THR A 26 -13.15 17.11 3.92
N GLY A 27 -13.88 16.18 4.56
CA GLY A 27 -14.87 15.32 3.88
C GLY A 27 -14.29 14.40 2.79
N THR A 28 -12.96 14.28 2.69
CA THR A 28 -12.32 13.59 1.57
C THR A 28 -12.09 12.08 1.78
N ALA A 29 -12.52 11.46 2.88
CA ALA A 29 -12.45 10.00 3.06
C ALA A 29 -13.75 9.45 3.64
N HIS A 30 -14.14 8.26 3.18
CA HIS A 30 -15.25 7.52 3.75
C HIS A 30 -14.68 6.18 4.25
N HIS A 31 -14.43 6.08 5.55
CA HIS A 31 -14.20 4.81 6.22
C HIS A 31 -15.52 4.03 6.28
N PHE A 32 -15.47 2.70 6.27
CA PHE A 32 -16.65 1.87 6.48
C PHE A 32 -17.15 2.01 7.92
N ALA A 33 -18.29 2.69 8.10
CA ALA A 33 -18.72 3.22 9.40
C ALA A 33 -19.57 2.24 10.23
N TYR A 34 -19.80 1.02 9.75
CA TYR A 34 -20.65 0.04 10.42
C TYR A 34 -19.86 -0.75 11.47
N LEU A 35 -20.35 -0.71 12.71
CA LEU A 35 -19.79 -1.43 13.86
C LEU A 35 -20.06 -2.94 13.76
N ILE A 36 -19.31 -3.61 12.89
CA ILE A 36 -19.19 -5.08 12.85
C ILE A 36 -17.94 -5.46 13.65
N ASN A 37 -18.04 -6.37 14.62
CA ASN A 37 -16.89 -6.88 15.37
C ASN A 37 -16.11 -7.92 14.54
N THR A 38 -15.49 -7.46 13.46
CA THR A 38 -14.74 -8.26 12.47
C THR A 38 -13.41 -7.59 12.14
N SER A 39 -12.47 -8.39 11.65
CA SER A 39 -11.11 -8.00 11.26
C SER A 39 -10.72 -8.67 9.94
N ASP A 40 -9.52 -8.40 9.45
CA ASP A 40 -8.93 -9.06 8.28
C ASP A 40 -9.77 -8.86 7.00
N TYR A 41 -9.97 -7.61 6.56
CA TYR A 41 -10.73 -7.24 5.34
C TYR A 41 -9.96 -7.57 4.04
N ARG A 42 -9.30 -8.73 4.00
CA ARG A 42 -8.18 -9.11 3.14
C ARG A 42 -8.57 -9.61 1.74
N ILE A 43 -9.86 -9.69 1.42
CA ILE A 43 -10.33 -10.05 0.06
C ILE A 43 -11.25 -8.97 -0.48
N LEU A 44 -10.79 -8.22 -1.49
CA LEU A 44 -11.56 -7.19 -2.18
C LEU A 44 -11.83 -7.61 -3.64
N ARG A 45 -13.10 -7.80 -4.00
CA ARG A 45 -13.50 -8.12 -5.39
C ARG A 45 -14.47 -7.08 -5.95
N MET A 46 -14.07 -6.42 -7.03
CA MET A 46 -14.93 -5.49 -7.77
C MET A 46 -15.87 -6.23 -8.72
N ASP A 47 -17.13 -5.79 -8.79
CA ASP A 47 -18.12 -6.18 -9.80
C ASP A 47 -18.69 -4.88 -10.40
N GLU A 48 -18.04 -4.37 -11.45
CA GLU A 48 -18.48 -3.15 -12.17
C GLU A 48 -19.87 -3.34 -12.79
N ASP A 49 -20.20 -4.56 -13.22
CA ASP A 49 -21.52 -4.90 -13.78
C ASP A 49 -22.62 -4.65 -12.74
N HIS A 50 -22.42 -4.97 -11.47
CA HIS A 50 -23.39 -4.73 -10.39
C HIS A 50 -23.20 -3.39 -9.66
N ASP A 51 -22.22 -2.58 -10.07
CA ASP A 51 -21.76 -1.36 -9.37
C ASP A 51 -21.38 -1.59 -7.89
N ARG A 52 -20.89 -2.80 -7.56
CA ARG A 52 -20.60 -3.23 -6.18
C ARG A 52 -19.16 -3.71 -5.95
N MET A 53 -18.73 -3.64 -4.69
CA MET A 53 -17.54 -4.33 -4.21
C MET A 53 -17.96 -5.39 -3.18
N TYR A 54 -17.43 -6.60 -3.34
CA TYR A 54 -17.53 -7.66 -2.37
C TYR A 54 -16.28 -7.68 -1.50
N VAL A 55 -16.47 -7.85 -0.19
CA VAL A 55 -15.38 -7.88 0.79
C VAL A 55 -15.49 -9.15 1.61
N GLY A 56 -14.40 -9.91 1.71
CA GLY A 56 -14.25 -10.99 2.67
C GLY A 56 -13.54 -10.49 3.92
N SER A 57 -14.09 -10.80 5.09
CA SER A 57 -13.44 -10.56 6.38
C SER A 57 -13.68 -11.72 7.35
N LYS A 58 -13.22 -11.63 8.59
CA LYS A 58 -13.45 -12.65 9.63
C LYS A 58 -14.94 -12.88 9.87
N ASP A 59 -15.39 -14.11 9.62
CA ASP A 59 -16.76 -14.61 9.76
C ASP A 59 -17.83 -13.87 8.91
N HIS A 60 -17.42 -12.99 7.97
CA HIS A 60 -18.35 -12.09 7.27
C HIS A 60 -18.03 -11.92 5.78
N ILE A 61 -19.09 -11.74 4.97
CA ILE A 61 -19.02 -11.35 3.57
C ILE A 61 -19.85 -10.08 3.37
N LEU A 62 -19.24 -9.02 2.89
CA LEU A 62 -19.87 -7.71 2.70
C LEU A 62 -20.14 -7.45 1.20
N SER A 63 -21.15 -6.64 0.93
CA SER A 63 -21.55 -6.19 -0.41
C SER A 63 -21.85 -4.69 -0.37
N LEU A 64 -20.91 -3.87 -0.86
CA LEU A 64 -20.89 -2.41 -0.70
C LEU A 64 -21.13 -1.71 -2.06
N ASP A 65 -21.78 -0.54 -2.07
CA ASP A 65 -21.90 0.30 -3.28
C ASP A 65 -20.53 0.92 -3.63
N LEU A 66 -20.10 0.81 -4.90
CA LEU A 66 -18.80 1.35 -5.32
C LEU A 66 -18.73 2.88 -5.18
N HIS A 67 -19.85 3.59 -5.29
CA HIS A 67 -19.87 5.04 -5.26
C HIS A 67 -19.72 5.60 -3.84
N ASP A 68 -20.32 4.95 -2.86
CA ASP A 68 -20.17 5.25 -1.43
C ASP A 68 -20.30 3.96 -0.61
N ILE A 69 -19.22 3.53 0.05
CA ILE A 69 -19.16 2.22 0.70
C ILE A 69 -20.08 2.10 1.91
N ASN A 70 -20.57 3.23 2.44
CA ASN A 70 -21.53 3.29 3.55
C ASN A 70 -23.00 3.27 3.08
N LYS A 71 -23.26 3.32 1.77
CA LYS A 71 -24.61 3.36 1.21
C LYS A 71 -25.14 1.94 0.98
N ASN A 72 -26.21 1.60 1.71
CA ASN A 72 -26.91 0.31 1.65
C ASN A 72 -25.97 -0.93 1.66
N PRO A 73 -25.00 -1.02 2.59
CA PRO A 73 -24.14 -2.19 2.66
C PRO A 73 -24.96 -3.41 3.07
N ARG A 74 -24.74 -4.53 2.39
CA ARG A 74 -25.35 -5.82 2.74
C ARG A 74 -24.29 -6.71 3.39
N ILE A 75 -24.67 -7.39 4.46
CA ILE A 75 -23.77 -8.15 5.34
C ILE A 75 -24.30 -9.58 5.43
N ILE A 76 -23.47 -10.56 5.12
CA ILE A 76 -23.70 -11.98 5.41
C ILE A 76 -22.75 -12.35 6.56
N HIS A 77 -23.32 -12.87 7.65
CA HIS A 77 -22.57 -13.52 8.72
C HIS A 77 -22.48 -15.02 8.40
N TRP A 78 -21.27 -15.56 8.29
CA TRP A 78 -20.99 -16.96 7.99
C TRP A 78 -19.91 -17.52 8.93
N PRO A 79 -20.21 -17.65 10.23
CA PRO A 79 -19.27 -18.16 11.23
C PRO A 79 -19.10 -19.67 11.14
N VAL A 80 -18.09 -20.17 11.84
CA VAL A 80 -17.86 -21.61 12.04
C VAL A 80 -18.82 -22.17 13.09
N PRO A 81 -19.41 -23.37 12.91
CA PRO A 81 -20.18 -24.04 13.96
C PRO A 81 -19.37 -24.25 15.24
N GLU A 82 -20.01 -24.13 16.40
CA GLU A 82 -19.35 -24.15 17.71
C GLU A 82 -18.54 -25.44 17.97
N GLN A 83 -19.07 -26.61 17.61
CA GLN A 83 -18.33 -27.88 17.67
C GLN A 83 -17.00 -27.80 16.91
N ARG A 84 -17.02 -27.28 15.67
CA ARG A 84 -15.83 -27.17 14.83
C ARG A 84 -14.85 -26.10 15.34
N ARG A 85 -15.36 -25.03 15.97
CA ARG A 85 -14.53 -24.07 16.71
C ARG A 85 -13.84 -24.73 17.90
N MET A 86 -14.55 -25.54 18.68
CA MET A 86 -13.97 -26.31 19.79
C MET A 86 -12.91 -27.30 19.30
N GLU A 87 -13.16 -28.08 18.24
CA GLU A 87 -12.17 -28.98 17.63
C GLU A 87 -10.87 -28.25 17.26
N CYS A 88 -10.96 -27.03 16.71
CA CYS A 88 -9.81 -26.18 16.41
C CYS A 88 -9.05 -25.76 17.69
N LEU A 89 -9.77 -25.37 18.76
CA LEU A 89 -9.18 -25.00 20.05
C LEU A 89 -8.42 -26.16 20.70
N VAL A 90 -8.98 -27.38 20.74
CA VAL A 90 -8.27 -28.55 21.31
C VAL A 90 -7.08 -28.98 20.45
N SER A 91 -7.03 -28.53 19.18
CA SER A 91 -5.87 -28.70 18.30
C SER A 91 -4.73 -27.69 18.55
N GLY A 92 -4.82 -26.89 19.63
CA GLY A 92 -3.77 -25.94 20.04
C GLY A 92 -3.72 -24.63 19.24
N LYS A 93 -4.83 -24.24 18.63
CA LYS A 93 -4.97 -23.03 17.79
C LYS A 93 -5.67 -21.89 18.51
N ASP A 94 -5.33 -20.65 18.17
CA ASP A 94 -5.83 -19.46 18.89
C ASP A 94 -7.33 -19.20 18.68
N ALA A 95 -8.01 -18.80 19.75
CA ALA A 95 -9.45 -18.60 19.79
C ALA A 95 -9.97 -17.41 18.99
N ASN A 96 -9.11 -16.44 18.67
CA ASN A 96 -9.45 -15.15 18.09
C ASN A 96 -8.75 -14.90 16.74
N GLU A 97 -7.50 -15.33 16.57
CA GLU A 97 -6.72 -15.20 15.34
C GLU A 97 -6.87 -16.37 14.36
N GLU A 98 -7.22 -17.57 14.84
CA GLU A 98 -7.12 -18.81 14.04
C GLU A 98 -8.45 -19.58 13.93
N CYS A 99 -9.15 -19.80 15.05
CA CYS A 99 -10.37 -20.61 15.09
C CYS A 99 -11.65 -19.83 14.71
N ALA A 100 -11.67 -19.29 13.50
CA ALA A 100 -12.79 -18.58 12.87
C ALA A 100 -12.84 -18.82 11.34
N ASN A 101 -13.86 -18.32 10.66
CA ASN A 101 -14.01 -18.45 9.21
C ASN A 101 -13.46 -17.20 8.50
N PHE A 102 -12.16 -17.20 8.21
CA PHE A 102 -11.53 -16.10 7.46
C PHE A 102 -11.78 -16.31 5.97
N ILE A 103 -12.53 -15.40 5.35
CA ILE A 103 -12.82 -15.47 3.91
C ILE A 103 -11.53 -15.20 3.12
N ARG A 104 -11.23 -16.08 2.16
CA ARG A 104 -9.98 -16.10 1.38
C ARG A 104 -10.18 -16.15 -0.13
N LEU A 105 -11.43 -16.29 -0.60
CA LEU A 105 -11.77 -16.38 -2.02
C LEU A 105 -13.15 -15.79 -2.27
N ILE A 106 -13.28 -14.89 -3.26
CA ILE A 106 -14.56 -14.41 -3.80
C ILE A 106 -14.44 -14.26 -5.32
N GLU A 107 -15.01 -15.19 -6.08
CA GLU A 107 -15.00 -15.18 -7.56
C GLU A 107 -16.44 -15.16 -8.14
N PRO A 108 -16.69 -14.53 -9.29
CA PRO A 108 -18.01 -14.49 -9.90
C PRO A 108 -18.31 -15.81 -10.64
N TRP A 109 -18.99 -16.74 -9.98
CA TRP A 109 -19.41 -18.02 -10.58
C TRP A 109 -20.29 -17.84 -11.83
N ASN A 110 -21.24 -16.92 -11.76
CA ASN A 110 -22.02 -16.47 -12.92
C ASN A 110 -22.61 -15.07 -12.67
N ARG A 111 -23.54 -14.63 -13.55
CA ARG A 111 -24.21 -13.33 -13.47
C ARG A 111 -25.09 -13.13 -12.21
N THR A 112 -25.39 -14.17 -11.44
CA THR A 112 -26.17 -14.07 -10.19
C THR A 112 -25.52 -14.69 -8.97
N HIS A 113 -24.50 -15.53 -9.13
CA HIS A 113 -23.82 -16.21 -8.02
C HIS A 113 -22.34 -15.83 -7.96
N LEU A 114 -21.84 -15.66 -6.74
CA LEU A 114 -20.42 -15.67 -6.42
C LEU A 114 -20.07 -17.07 -5.86
N TYR A 115 -18.88 -17.57 -6.13
CA TYR A 115 -18.26 -18.67 -5.40
C TYR A 115 -17.38 -18.08 -4.31
N VAL A 116 -17.55 -18.52 -3.07
CA VAL A 116 -16.85 -17.96 -1.90
C VAL A 116 -16.28 -19.08 -1.05
N CYS A 117 -15.04 -18.91 -0.57
CA CYS A 117 -14.42 -19.85 0.36
C CYS A 117 -13.75 -19.14 1.55
N GLY A 118 -13.67 -19.85 2.67
CA GLY A 118 -12.94 -19.42 3.87
C GLY A 118 -12.34 -20.60 4.65
N THR A 119 -11.52 -20.27 5.65
CA THR A 119 -10.68 -21.23 6.39
C THR A 119 -11.46 -22.20 7.29
N GLY A 120 -12.70 -21.88 7.68
CA GLY A 120 -13.58 -22.74 8.46
C GLY A 120 -12.99 -23.27 9.79
N ALA A 121 -12.16 -22.47 10.48
CA ALA A 121 -11.32 -22.89 11.61
C ALA A 121 -10.48 -24.15 11.29
N TYR A 122 -9.48 -24.00 10.42
CA TYR A 122 -8.62 -25.08 9.93
C TYR A 122 -9.41 -26.27 9.34
N ASN A 123 -10.52 -25.97 8.67
CA ASN A 123 -11.28 -26.91 7.84
C ASN A 123 -11.93 -26.14 6.70
N PRO A 124 -11.20 -25.86 5.60
CA PRO A 124 -11.67 -24.95 4.56
C PRO A 124 -13.01 -25.38 3.97
N VAL A 125 -13.89 -24.40 3.80
CA VAL A 125 -15.25 -24.56 3.26
C VAL A 125 -15.49 -23.57 2.13
N CYS A 126 -16.28 -23.99 1.15
CA CYS A 126 -16.75 -23.15 0.05
C CYS A 126 -18.27 -23.20 -0.05
N THR A 127 -18.88 -22.17 -0.65
CA THR A 127 -20.32 -22.06 -0.86
C THR A 127 -20.62 -21.06 -1.98
N PHE A 128 -21.89 -20.95 -2.35
CA PHE A 128 -22.38 -19.99 -3.32
C PHE A 128 -23.14 -18.86 -2.63
N VAL A 129 -22.83 -17.61 -2.99
CA VAL A 129 -23.59 -16.42 -2.56
C VAL A 129 -24.43 -15.93 -3.74
N ASN A 130 -25.76 -15.93 -3.57
CA ASN A 130 -26.70 -15.42 -4.55
C ASN A 130 -26.81 -13.90 -4.38
N ARG A 131 -26.42 -13.14 -5.42
CA ARG A 131 -26.45 -11.67 -5.47
C ARG A 131 -27.58 -11.10 -6.34
N GLY A 132 -28.50 -11.95 -6.80
CA GLY A 132 -29.54 -11.58 -7.76
C GLY A 132 -28.98 -11.17 -9.14
N ARG A 133 -29.83 -10.58 -10.00
CA ARG A 133 -29.39 -9.90 -11.24
C ARG A 133 -29.39 -8.40 -11.01
N LYS A 134 -28.48 -7.63 -11.64
CA LYS A 134 -28.56 -6.15 -11.63
C LYS A 134 -29.99 -5.67 -11.91
N PRO A 135 -30.58 -4.79 -11.06
CA PRO A 135 -31.91 -4.26 -11.30
C PRO A 135 -31.92 -3.40 -12.57
N GLN A 136 -32.46 -3.94 -13.65
CA GLN A 136 -32.84 -3.14 -14.81
C GLN A 136 -33.96 -2.18 -14.40
N VAL A 137 -33.65 -0.89 -14.37
CA VAL A 137 -34.64 0.19 -14.16
C VAL A 137 -35.54 0.29 -15.40
N ARG A 138 -36.58 -0.56 -15.45
CA ARG A 138 -37.67 -0.41 -16.41
C ARG A 138 -38.59 0.71 -15.93
N ILE A 139 -38.39 1.92 -16.45
CA ILE A 139 -39.36 3.01 -16.27
C ILE A 139 -40.57 2.75 -17.18
N THR A 140 -41.48 1.89 -16.71
CA THR A 140 -42.81 1.75 -17.31
C THR A 140 -43.65 2.97 -16.92
N LYS A 141 -43.77 3.94 -17.83
CA LYS A 141 -44.72 5.06 -17.70
C LYS A 141 -46.16 4.55 -17.86
N GLU A 142 -46.73 3.99 -16.81
CA GLU A 142 -48.17 3.71 -16.79
C GLU A 142 -48.96 5.01 -16.67
N CYS A 143 -49.76 5.29 -17.70
CA CYS A 143 -50.54 6.52 -17.81
C CYS A 143 -51.82 6.46 -16.95
N ARG A 144 -51.68 6.31 -15.62
CA ARG A 144 -52.79 6.40 -14.63
C ARG A 144 -52.32 6.56 -13.17
N GLY A 145 -51.57 7.62 -12.87
CA GLY A 145 -51.65 8.34 -11.59
C GLY A 145 -51.25 7.63 -10.28
N ARG A 146 -50.62 6.44 -10.31
CA ARG A 146 -50.14 5.76 -9.09
C ARG A 146 -48.77 5.13 -9.31
N GLU A 147 -47.73 5.77 -8.79
CA GLU A 147 -46.36 5.23 -8.83
C GLU A 147 -46.17 4.10 -7.80
N THR A 148 -46.64 2.89 -8.11
CA THR A 148 -46.22 1.69 -7.37
C THR A 148 -44.78 1.35 -7.74
N LEU A 149 -43.85 1.96 -7.01
CA LEU A 149 -42.41 1.76 -7.14
C LEU A 149 -42.08 0.32 -6.72
N GLY A 150 -42.05 -0.58 -7.71
CA GLY A 150 -41.84 -2.01 -7.51
C GLY A 150 -40.46 -2.30 -6.93
N LEU A 151 -40.39 -2.38 -5.59
CA LEU A 151 -39.22 -2.79 -4.81
C LEU A 151 -38.81 -4.20 -5.22
N LYS A 152 -37.90 -4.26 -6.20
CA LYS A 152 -37.32 -5.53 -6.65
C LYS A 152 -36.33 -5.97 -5.58
N GLU A 153 -36.73 -6.99 -4.82
CA GLU A 153 -36.06 -7.42 -3.62
C GLU A 153 -34.54 -7.60 -3.85
N GLU A 154 -33.75 -6.97 -2.97
CA GLU A 154 -32.33 -6.73 -3.17
C GLU A 154 -31.49 -7.95 -2.70
N ILE A 155 -31.65 -9.08 -3.39
CA ILE A 155 -31.09 -10.42 -3.05
C ILE A 155 -29.57 -10.39 -2.75
N PHE A 156 -29.18 -10.76 -1.52
CA PHE A 156 -27.80 -11.14 -1.14
C PHE A 156 -27.83 -12.14 0.03
N HIS A 157 -27.68 -13.44 -0.25
CA HIS A 157 -27.66 -14.49 0.77
C HIS A 157 -26.81 -15.71 0.35
N LEU A 158 -26.46 -16.55 1.34
CA LEU A 158 -25.86 -17.87 1.12
C LEU A 158 -26.90 -18.82 0.53
N GLU A 159 -26.53 -19.59 -0.50
CA GLU A 159 -27.39 -20.65 -1.05
C GLU A 159 -27.48 -21.84 -0.05
N PRO A 160 -28.67 -22.15 0.49
CA PRO A 160 -28.80 -23.20 1.51
C PRO A 160 -28.39 -24.59 0.99
N GLY A 161 -27.73 -25.37 1.85
CA GLY A 161 -27.33 -26.75 1.56
C GLY A 161 -26.17 -26.93 0.56
N LYS A 162 -25.60 -25.86 -0.01
CA LYS A 162 -24.51 -25.92 -1.01
C LYS A 162 -23.12 -25.66 -0.42
N VAL A 163 -22.88 -26.13 0.81
CA VAL A 163 -21.55 -26.05 1.45
C VAL A 163 -20.69 -27.22 0.96
N GLU A 164 -19.55 -26.89 0.37
CA GLU A 164 -18.56 -27.83 -0.16
C GLU A 164 -17.27 -27.80 0.67
N SER A 165 -16.44 -28.86 0.56
CA SER A 165 -15.06 -28.77 1.02
C SER A 165 -14.25 -27.76 0.19
N GLY A 166 -13.48 -26.94 0.89
CA GLY A 166 -12.52 -25.98 0.36
C GLY A 166 -11.10 -26.52 0.19
N LYS A 167 -10.84 -27.81 0.46
CA LYS A 167 -9.51 -28.42 0.28
C LYS A 167 -9.08 -28.32 -1.20
N GLY A 168 -7.90 -27.74 -1.45
CA GLY A 168 -7.42 -27.44 -2.82
C GLY A 168 -8.02 -26.17 -3.44
N LYS A 169 -8.84 -25.42 -2.71
CA LYS A 169 -9.52 -24.18 -3.13
C LYS A 169 -9.15 -22.99 -2.23
N CYS A 170 -8.90 -23.25 -0.95
CA CYS A 170 -8.57 -22.29 0.11
C CYS A 170 -7.56 -22.92 1.08
N SER A 171 -6.68 -22.09 1.66
CA SER A 171 -5.74 -22.51 2.72
C SER A 171 -6.45 -22.84 4.04
N TYR A 172 -5.85 -23.71 4.85
CA TYR A 172 -6.29 -24.06 6.21
C TYR A 172 -6.00 -22.94 7.23
N ASP A 173 -4.77 -22.44 7.19
CA ASP A 173 -4.27 -21.35 8.03
C ASP A 173 -4.67 -19.98 7.42
N PRO A 174 -5.26 -19.06 8.20
CA PRO A 174 -5.61 -17.72 7.71
C PRO A 174 -4.40 -16.83 7.42
N LYS A 175 -3.23 -17.09 8.02
CA LYS A 175 -2.01 -16.29 7.85
C LYS A 175 -1.33 -16.61 6.51
N LEU A 176 -1.40 -17.86 6.05
CA LEU A 176 -0.84 -18.29 4.76
C LEU A 176 -1.54 -17.65 3.55
N ASN A 177 -0.74 -17.10 2.64
CA ASN A 177 -1.23 -16.53 1.38
C ASN A 177 -1.89 -17.60 0.49
N SER A 178 -2.92 -17.19 -0.24
CA SER A 178 -3.54 -18.00 -1.29
C SER A 178 -3.90 -17.11 -2.48
N VAL A 179 -3.86 -17.69 -3.68
CA VAL A 179 -4.26 -17.03 -4.94
C VAL A 179 -5.23 -17.93 -5.68
N SER A 180 -6.20 -17.34 -6.40
CA SER A 180 -7.14 -18.12 -7.19
C SER A 180 -7.67 -17.37 -8.40
N ALA A 181 -8.10 -18.12 -9.41
CA ALA A 181 -8.82 -17.64 -10.58
C ALA A 181 -9.87 -18.68 -11.00
N LEU A 182 -11.12 -18.24 -11.17
CA LEU A 182 -12.18 -19.07 -11.72
C LEU A 182 -12.27 -18.86 -13.23
N ILE A 183 -12.00 -19.90 -14.01
CA ILE A 183 -11.93 -19.85 -15.48
C ILE A 183 -12.75 -21.00 -16.05
N ASN A 184 -13.73 -20.70 -16.91
CA ASN A 184 -14.60 -21.68 -17.58
C ASN A 184 -15.34 -22.66 -16.65
N GLY A 185 -15.52 -22.31 -15.36
CA GLY A 185 -16.14 -23.17 -14.34
C GLY A 185 -15.16 -24.08 -13.58
N GLU A 186 -13.87 -24.05 -13.95
CA GLU A 186 -12.77 -24.67 -13.23
C GLU A 186 -12.09 -23.61 -12.32
N LEU A 187 -11.76 -23.98 -11.09
CA LEU A 187 -11.05 -23.12 -10.14
C LEU A 187 -9.59 -23.51 -10.08
N TYR A 188 -8.73 -22.59 -10.50
CA TYR A 188 -7.28 -22.69 -10.41
C TYR A 188 -6.82 -21.96 -9.15
N ALA A 189 -5.99 -22.58 -8.30
CA ALA A 189 -5.60 -22.02 -7.01
C ALA A 189 -4.16 -22.38 -6.61
N GLY A 190 -3.42 -21.43 -6.03
CA GLY A 190 -2.16 -21.68 -5.31
C GLY A 190 -2.42 -21.62 -3.80
N VAL A 191 -2.31 -22.76 -3.12
CA VAL A 191 -2.73 -22.96 -1.72
C VAL A 191 -1.86 -23.99 -0.99
N TYR A 192 -1.90 -23.98 0.35
CA TYR A 192 -1.48 -25.10 1.19
C TYR A 192 -2.71 -25.92 1.60
N VAL A 193 -2.66 -27.25 1.51
CA VAL A 193 -3.85 -28.13 1.62
C VAL A 193 -3.84 -29.10 2.81
N ASP A 194 -2.98 -28.85 3.77
CA ASP A 194 -2.84 -29.60 5.02
C ASP A 194 -2.99 -28.67 6.24
N PHE A 195 -3.26 -29.27 7.40
CA PHE A 195 -3.40 -28.55 8.68
C PHE A 195 -2.09 -27.90 9.15
N MET A 196 -0.93 -28.46 8.75
CA MET A 196 0.39 -28.02 9.22
C MET A 196 1.02 -26.92 8.35
N GLY A 197 0.44 -26.58 7.19
CA GLY A 197 1.02 -25.61 6.28
C GLY A 197 2.30 -26.10 5.59
N THR A 198 2.31 -27.36 5.15
CA THR A 198 3.49 -28.01 4.52
C THR A 198 3.24 -28.51 3.09
N ASP A 199 2.02 -28.93 2.75
CA ASP A 199 1.65 -29.42 1.41
C ASP A 199 1.16 -28.26 0.52
N SER A 200 2.12 -27.45 0.06
CA SER A 200 1.86 -26.43 -0.96
C SER A 200 1.63 -27.05 -2.34
N ALA A 201 0.63 -26.56 -3.08
CA ALA A 201 0.47 -26.89 -4.49
C ALA A 201 -0.33 -25.86 -5.30
N ILE A 202 -0.08 -25.87 -6.60
CA ILE A 202 -0.97 -25.25 -7.59
C ILE A 202 -1.97 -26.31 -8.04
N PHE A 203 -3.25 -26.06 -7.81
CA PHE A 203 -4.38 -26.93 -8.11
C PHE A 203 -5.23 -26.45 -9.29
N ARG A 204 -5.93 -27.39 -9.93
CA ARG A 204 -7.22 -27.15 -10.61
C ARG A 204 -8.26 -28.05 -9.96
N THR A 205 -9.39 -27.45 -9.59
CA THR A 205 -10.56 -28.12 -9.00
C THR A 205 -11.84 -27.60 -9.68
N LEU A 206 -13.01 -28.13 -9.30
CA LEU A 206 -14.29 -27.88 -9.98
C LEU A 206 -14.25 -28.33 -11.46
N GLY A 207 -15.26 -27.94 -12.24
CA GLY A 207 -15.47 -28.43 -13.60
C GLY A 207 -15.85 -29.91 -13.67
N THR A 208 -15.67 -30.51 -14.85
CA THR A 208 -15.96 -31.93 -15.13
C THR A 208 -14.69 -32.80 -15.23
N LYS A 209 -13.51 -32.19 -15.22
CA LYS A 209 -12.21 -32.89 -15.25
C LYS A 209 -11.81 -33.40 -13.86
N THR A 210 -10.88 -34.35 -13.82
CA THR A 210 -10.21 -34.72 -12.58
C THR A 210 -9.41 -33.55 -12.01
N ALA A 211 -9.32 -33.46 -10.68
CA ALA A 211 -8.54 -32.43 -10.02
C ALA A 211 -7.04 -32.62 -10.31
N MET A 212 -6.36 -31.53 -10.72
CA MET A 212 -4.93 -31.52 -11.03
C MET A 212 -4.15 -30.89 -9.88
N ARG A 213 -2.90 -31.32 -9.67
CA ARG A 213 -1.95 -30.64 -8.78
C ARG A 213 -0.50 -30.63 -9.27
N THR A 214 0.37 -29.86 -8.62
CA THR A 214 1.83 -30.02 -8.75
C THR A 214 2.31 -31.31 -8.08
N ASP A 215 3.45 -31.86 -8.53
CA ASP A 215 4.02 -33.10 -7.99
C ASP A 215 4.34 -32.94 -6.48
N GLN A 216 3.66 -33.74 -5.67
CA GLN A 216 3.68 -33.64 -4.21
C GLN A 216 5.06 -34.02 -3.66
N TYR A 217 5.52 -33.29 -2.64
CA TYR A 217 6.84 -33.47 -1.99
C TYR A 217 8.06 -33.32 -2.92
N ASN A 218 7.88 -32.80 -4.15
CA ASN A 218 8.96 -32.59 -5.12
C ASN A 218 9.44 -31.12 -5.09
N SER A 219 10.45 -30.82 -4.27
CA SER A 219 10.96 -29.45 -4.06
C SER A 219 11.54 -28.78 -5.31
N ARG A 220 11.80 -29.52 -6.40
CA ARG A 220 12.13 -28.92 -7.71
C ARG A 220 10.95 -28.08 -8.24
N TRP A 221 9.71 -28.47 -7.95
CA TRP A 221 8.49 -27.82 -8.45
C TRP A 221 8.10 -26.61 -7.62
N LEU A 222 7.95 -26.79 -6.31
CA LEU A 222 7.61 -25.76 -5.33
C LEU A 222 8.34 -26.07 -4.02
N ASN A 223 8.97 -25.08 -3.41
CA ASN A 223 9.69 -25.25 -2.14
C ASN A 223 9.36 -24.11 -1.16
N ASP A 224 8.37 -24.34 -0.31
CA ASP A 224 7.79 -23.35 0.61
C ASP A 224 7.37 -22.02 -0.08
N PRO A 225 6.40 -22.07 -1.01
CA PRO A 225 5.99 -20.93 -1.84
C PRO A 225 4.97 -20.02 -1.16
N THR A 226 5.30 -18.74 -1.02
CA THR A 226 4.30 -17.69 -0.77
C THR A 226 3.72 -17.21 -2.10
N PHE A 227 2.46 -17.57 -2.38
CA PHE A 227 1.74 -17.12 -3.58
C PHE A 227 1.36 -15.64 -3.49
N VAL A 228 1.40 -14.95 -4.64
CA VAL A 228 1.19 -13.49 -4.76
C VAL A 228 0.10 -13.13 -5.79
N HIS A 229 0.19 -13.63 -7.03
CA HIS A 229 -0.78 -13.31 -8.08
C HIS A 229 -0.99 -14.48 -9.06
N ILE A 230 -2.10 -14.46 -9.80
CA ILE A 230 -2.47 -15.46 -10.81
C ILE A 230 -3.22 -14.77 -11.97
N HIS A 231 -2.84 -15.05 -13.23
CA HIS A 231 -3.44 -14.37 -14.39
C HIS A 231 -3.38 -15.18 -15.68
N LEU A 232 -4.45 -15.14 -16.46
CA LEU A 232 -4.53 -15.78 -17.78
C LEU A 232 -3.92 -14.85 -18.84
N ILE A 233 -2.88 -15.30 -19.53
CA ILE A 233 -2.25 -14.54 -20.63
C ILE A 233 -2.15 -15.46 -21.87
N PRO A 234 -2.92 -15.18 -22.94
CA PRO A 234 -2.80 -15.88 -24.21
C PRO A 234 -1.38 -15.74 -24.80
N ASP A 235 -0.80 -16.84 -25.28
CA ASP A 235 0.52 -16.81 -25.96
C ASP A 235 0.40 -16.64 -27.49
N SER A 236 -0.71 -17.04 -28.11
CA SER A 236 -0.94 -16.93 -29.55
C SER A 236 -2.37 -16.44 -29.85
N ALA A 237 -2.84 -16.56 -31.09
CA ALA A 237 -4.25 -16.35 -31.44
C ALA A 237 -5.10 -17.63 -31.27
N GLU A 238 -4.46 -18.79 -31.11
CA GLU A 238 -5.10 -20.08 -30.84
C GLU A 238 -5.31 -20.24 -29.33
N ARG A 239 -6.54 -20.56 -28.93
CA ARG A 239 -6.95 -20.69 -27.51
C ARG A 239 -6.29 -21.89 -26.84
N ASN A 240 -5.93 -22.91 -27.60
CA ASN A 240 -5.15 -24.03 -27.07
C ASN A 240 -3.73 -23.64 -26.62
N ASP A 241 -3.21 -22.47 -27.01
CA ASP A 241 -1.95 -21.92 -26.48
C ASP A 241 -2.13 -21.07 -25.20
N ASP A 242 -3.38 -20.86 -24.71
CA ASP A 242 -3.69 -20.06 -23.51
C ASP A 242 -2.98 -20.61 -22.26
N LYS A 243 -2.23 -19.74 -21.56
CA LYS A 243 -1.47 -20.11 -20.36
C LYS A 243 -1.86 -19.30 -19.15
N LEU A 244 -1.91 -19.99 -18.02
CA LEU A 244 -2.18 -19.40 -16.71
C LEU A 244 -0.84 -19.19 -15.99
N TYR A 245 -0.50 -17.93 -15.74
CA TYR A 245 0.74 -17.51 -15.10
C TYR A 245 0.53 -17.29 -13.60
N PHE A 246 1.48 -17.79 -12.79
CA PHE A 246 1.47 -17.74 -11.33
C PHE A 246 2.68 -16.94 -10.86
N PHE A 247 2.47 -16.00 -9.95
CA PHE A 247 3.53 -15.19 -9.34
C PHE A 247 3.63 -15.55 -7.87
N PHE A 248 4.83 -15.90 -7.42
CA PHE A 248 5.11 -16.37 -6.07
C PHE A 248 6.57 -16.15 -5.71
N ARG A 249 6.92 -16.30 -4.45
CA ARG A 249 8.31 -16.40 -3.98
C ARG A 249 8.49 -17.69 -3.20
N GLU A 250 9.63 -18.35 -3.34
CA GLU A 250 9.91 -19.67 -2.74
C GLU A 250 11.33 -19.71 -2.17
N LYS A 251 11.64 -20.68 -1.31
CA LYS A 251 12.99 -20.92 -0.82
C LYS A 251 13.82 -21.67 -1.86
N SER A 252 14.99 -21.15 -2.18
CA SER A 252 16.00 -21.82 -3.02
C SER A 252 17.20 -22.23 -2.16
N SER A 253 17.69 -23.46 -2.33
CA SER A 253 18.86 -23.98 -1.62
C SER A 253 19.92 -24.56 -2.57
N GLU A 254 21.15 -24.11 -2.37
CA GLU A 254 22.36 -24.63 -2.99
C GLU A 254 23.20 -25.36 -1.94
N MET A 255 24.05 -26.29 -2.38
CA MET A 255 24.84 -27.11 -1.46
C MET A 255 25.84 -26.22 -0.71
N GLY A 256 25.85 -26.30 0.63
CA GLY A 256 26.72 -25.49 1.48
C GLY A 256 26.29 -24.03 1.69
N GLN A 257 25.14 -23.60 1.17
CA GLN A 257 24.59 -22.25 1.40
C GLN A 257 23.32 -22.28 2.26
N THR A 258 23.09 -21.20 3.02
CA THR A 258 21.81 -20.94 3.68
C THR A 258 20.70 -20.77 2.63
N PRO A 259 19.50 -21.34 2.83
CA PRO A 259 18.39 -21.13 1.90
C PRO A 259 18.03 -19.64 1.74
N VAL A 260 17.91 -19.19 0.50
CA VAL A 260 17.54 -17.81 0.14
C VAL A 260 16.17 -17.78 -0.52
N THR A 261 15.34 -16.79 -0.20
CA THR A 261 14.10 -16.55 -0.97
C THR A 261 14.47 -16.18 -2.40
N GLN A 262 13.70 -16.67 -3.38
CA GLN A 262 13.76 -16.21 -4.77
C GLN A 262 12.35 -15.98 -5.30
N SER A 263 12.17 -14.84 -5.98
CA SER A 263 10.95 -14.52 -6.70
C SER A 263 10.82 -15.33 -7.98
N ARG A 264 9.60 -15.78 -8.29
CA ARG A 264 9.27 -16.67 -9.40
C ARG A 264 8.09 -16.19 -10.22
N ILE A 265 8.17 -16.48 -11.52
CA ILE A 265 7.01 -16.59 -12.41
C ILE A 265 6.90 -18.06 -12.86
N GLY A 266 5.76 -18.68 -12.59
CA GLY A 266 5.38 -19.99 -13.10
C GLY A 266 4.33 -19.88 -14.20
N ARG A 267 4.19 -20.92 -15.04
CA ARG A 267 3.12 -21.04 -16.02
C ARG A 267 2.65 -22.48 -16.21
N ILE A 268 1.38 -22.66 -16.54
CA ILE A 268 0.76 -23.91 -17.01
C ILE A 268 -0.09 -23.64 -18.26
N CYS A 269 -0.29 -24.65 -19.10
CA CYS A 269 -1.30 -24.61 -20.16
C CYS A 269 -2.70 -24.84 -19.59
N LEU A 270 -3.68 -24.03 -20.02
CA LEU A 270 -5.05 -24.11 -19.49
C LEU A 270 -5.71 -25.47 -19.82
N ASN A 271 -5.37 -26.05 -20.96
CA ASN A 271 -5.90 -27.32 -21.46
C ASN A 271 -5.07 -28.57 -21.06
N ASP A 272 -4.11 -28.45 -20.13
CA ASP A 272 -3.33 -29.59 -19.59
C ASP A 272 -4.25 -30.62 -18.88
N ASP A 273 -4.08 -31.90 -19.21
CA ASP A 273 -4.83 -33.04 -18.67
C ASP A 273 -3.95 -34.02 -17.87
N GLY A 274 -2.67 -33.68 -17.68
CA GLY A 274 -1.63 -34.54 -17.14
C GLY A 274 -1.08 -35.53 -18.17
N GLY A 275 -0.12 -36.35 -17.73
CA GLY A 275 0.40 -37.45 -18.55
C GLY A 275 -0.45 -38.72 -18.48
N HIS A 276 -0.13 -39.69 -19.33
CA HIS A 276 -0.89 -40.95 -19.43
C HIS A 276 -0.47 -41.98 -18.37
N CYS A 277 0.83 -42.31 -18.28
CA CYS A 277 1.41 -43.22 -17.28
C CYS A 277 2.14 -42.46 -16.17
N CYS A 278 3.02 -41.54 -16.55
CA CYS A 278 3.65 -40.58 -15.61
C CYS A 278 2.78 -39.33 -15.43
N LEU A 279 2.91 -38.66 -14.28
CA LEU A 279 2.17 -37.41 -13.95
C LEU A 279 0.63 -37.49 -14.15
N VAL A 280 0.03 -38.64 -13.86
CA VAL A 280 -1.44 -38.79 -13.81
C VAL A 280 -2.04 -37.83 -12.77
N ASN A 281 -3.05 -37.05 -13.17
CA ASN A 281 -3.66 -35.98 -12.37
C ASN A 281 -2.64 -34.93 -11.83
N LYS A 282 -1.50 -34.76 -12.51
CA LYS A 282 -0.46 -33.78 -12.18
C LYS A 282 -0.09 -32.96 -13.41
N TRP A 283 0.21 -31.67 -13.23
CA TRP A 283 0.52 -30.77 -14.36
C TRP A 283 1.67 -31.30 -15.21
N SER A 284 1.43 -31.49 -16.51
CA SER A 284 2.46 -31.94 -17.45
C SER A 284 3.16 -30.77 -18.17
N THR A 285 2.68 -29.54 -17.99
CA THR A 285 3.19 -28.32 -18.65
C THR A 285 3.77 -27.27 -17.71
N PHE A 286 3.86 -27.55 -16.40
CA PHE A 286 4.33 -26.59 -15.38
C PHE A 286 5.82 -26.24 -15.51
N LEU A 287 6.11 -24.96 -15.80
CA LEU A 287 7.45 -24.40 -15.80
C LEU A 287 7.54 -23.15 -14.93
N LYS A 288 8.70 -22.88 -14.31
CA LYS A 288 9.00 -21.64 -13.55
C LYS A 288 10.36 -21.03 -13.91
N ALA A 289 10.47 -19.70 -13.78
CA ALA A 289 11.71 -18.93 -13.96
C ALA A 289 11.92 -17.96 -12.77
N ARG A 290 13.17 -17.57 -12.48
CA ARG A 290 13.46 -16.49 -11.50
C ARG A 290 13.05 -15.13 -12.08
N LEU A 291 12.36 -14.32 -11.29
CA LEU A 291 12.24 -12.88 -11.52
C LEU A 291 13.38 -12.18 -10.78
N ILE A 292 14.12 -11.31 -11.45
CA ILE A 292 15.15 -10.46 -10.84
C ILE A 292 14.60 -9.05 -10.72
N CYS A 293 14.63 -8.49 -9.50
CA CYS A 293 14.57 -7.05 -9.30
C CYS A 293 15.85 -6.63 -8.57
N SER A 294 16.68 -5.81 -9.19
CA SER A 294 18.01 -5.46 -8.67
C SER A 294 18.49 -4.10 -9.14
N VAL A 295 19.34 -3.46 -8.35
CA VAL A 295 20.09 -2.25 -8.70
C VAL A 295 21.55 -2.64 -8.94
N PRO A 296 22.13 -2.38 -10.13
CA PRO A 296 23.54 -2.64 -10.39
C PRO A 296 24.44 -1.60 -9.71
N GLY A 297 25.44 -2.06 -8.96
CA GLY A 297 26.48 -1.25 -8.35
C GLY A 297 27.55 -0.79 -9.34
N ALA A 298 28.34 0.22 -8.94
CA ALA A 298 29.43 0.77 -9.76
C ALA A 298 30.63 -0.20 -9.91
N ASP A 299 30.71 -1.20 -9.03
CA ASP A 299 31.61 -2.35 -9.04
C ASP A 299 31.07 -3.54 -9.85
N GLY A 300 29.84 -3.44 -10.36
CA GLY A 300 29.14 -4.52 -11.05
C GLY A 300 28.37 -5.48 -10.13
N MET A 301 28.35 -5.28 -8.82
CA MET A 301 27.58 -6.11 -7.89
C MET A 301 26.11 -5.71 -7.87
N GLU A 302 25.19 -6.65 -8.06
CA GLU A 302 23.74 -6.38 -8.04
C GLU A 302 23.17 -6.44 -6.62
N THR A 303 22.54 -5.34 -6.17
CA THR A 303 21.74 -5.32 -4.94
C THR A 303 20.34 -5.85 -5.26
N HIS A 304 20.03 -7.07 -4.81
CA HIS A 304 18.77 -7.75 -5.13
C HIS A 304 17.63 -7.46 -4.13
N PHE A 305 16.41 -7.41 -4.68
CA PHE A 305 15.14 -7.36 -3.97
C PHE A 305 14.38 -8.66 -4.31
N ASP A 306 14.66 -9.76 -3.60
CA ASP A 306 14.18 -11.11 -3.94
C ASP A 306 12.79 -11.45 -3.34
N GLU A 307 12.22 -10.60 -2.47
CA GLU A 307 10.93 -10.82 -1.79
C GLU A 307 9.77 -10.14 -2.55
N LEU A 308 9.21 -10.78 -3.58
CA LEU A 308 8.00 -10.30 -4.28
C LEU A 308 6.79 -10.18 -3.33
N ARG A 309 6.22 -8.98 -3.21
CA ARG A 309 5.06 -8.66 -2.37
C ARG A 309 3.73 -8.65 -3.12
N ASP A 310 3.67 -7.95 -4.26
CA ASP A 310 2.45 -7.78 -5.08
C ASP A 310 2.78 -7.64 -6.58
N VAL A 311 1.79 -7.91 -7.45
CA VAL A 311 1.90 -7.81 -8.91
C VAL A 311 0.66 -7.14 -9.52
N TYR A 312 0.87 -6.03 -10.22
CA TYR A 312 -0.16 -5.40 -11.05
C TYR A 312 0.09 -5.66 -12.53
N ILE A 313 -0.88 -6.29 -13.20
CA ILE A 313 -0.82 -6.61 -14.63
C ILE A 313 -1.67 -5.61 -15.39
N ARG A 314 -1.02 -4.74 -16.17
CA ARG A 314 -1.68 -3.76 -17.03
C ARG A 314 -1.93 -4.35 -18.42
N PRO A 315 -3.19 -4.54 -18.85
CA PRO A 315 -3.48 -4.92 -20.24
C PRO A 315 -3.08 -3.79 -21.19
N THR A 316 -2.52 -4.15 -22.36
CA THR A 316 -2.29 -3.20 -23.46
C THR A 316 -3.37 -3.37 -24.53
N GLN A 317 -3.18 -2.81 -25.73
CA GLN A 317 -4.06 -3.07 -26.87
C GLN A 317 -3.97 -4.54 -27.36
N ASP A 318 -2.84 -5.22 -27.10
CA ASP A 318 -2.67 -6.64 -27.34
C ASP A 318 -2.73 -7.40 -26.00
N ILE A 319 -3.78 -8.19 -25.81
CA ILE A 319 -3.97 -9.02 -24.60
C ILE A 319 -2.89 -10.10 -24.43
N LYS A 320 -2.14 -10.45 -25.48
CA LYS A 320 -0.99 -11.34 -25.41
C LYS A 320 0.24 -10.65 -24.82
N ASN A 321 0.28 -9.31 -24.81
CA ASN A 321 1.42 -8.51 -24.39
C ASN A 321 1.01 -7.43 -23.35
N PRO A 322 0.51 -7.82 -22.16
CA PRO A 322 0.40 -6.93 -21.01
C PRO A 322 1.78 -6.49 -20.51
N VAL A 323 1.79 -5.40 -19.72
CA VAL A 323 2.95 -4.93 -18.96
C VAL A 323 2.77 -5.32 -17.50
N ILE A 324 3.78 -5.98 -16.91
CA ILE A 324 3.72 -6.54 -15.56
C ILE A 324 4.57 -5.68 -14.62
N TYR A 325 3.96 -5.12 -13.59
CA TYR A 325 4.65 -4.39 -12.51
C TYR A 325 4.68 -5.29 -11.28
N GLY A 326 5.86 -5.51 -10.69
CA GLY A 326 6.00 -6.24 -9.42
C GLY A 326 6.62 -5.35 -8.34
N VAL A 327 6.11 -5.44 -7.12
CA VAL A 327 6.68 -4.84 -5.91
C VAL A 327 7.54 -5.88 -5.21
N PHE A 328 8.77 -5.50 -4.85
CA PHE A 328 9.74 -6.36 -4.20
C PHE A 328 10.30 -5.66 -2.95
N SER A 329 10.57 -6.41 -1.88
CA SER A 329 11.38 -5.92 -0.75
C SER A 329 12.77 -6.58 -0.75
N VAL A 330 13.68 -6.01 0.04
CA VAL A 330 14.97 -6.64 0.38
C VAL A 330 14.71 -7.89 1.24
N SER A 331 15.61 -8.87 1.16
CA SER A 331 15.55 -10.09 1.98
C SER A 331 16.24 -9.87 3.33
N GLY A 332 15.53 -10.14 4.42
CA GLY A 332 16.05 -10.03 5.80
C GLY A 332 15.63 -8.75 6.54
N SER A 333 15.71 -8.77 7.87
CA SER A 333 15.10 -7.76 8.75
C SER A 333 15.97 -6.55 9.11
N VAL A 334 17.23 -6.52 8.68
CA VAL A 334 18.20 -5.47 9.06
C VAL A 334 18.04 -4.20 8.23
N PHE A 335 17.67 -4.34 6.95
CA PHE A 335 17.58 -3.22 6.00
C PHE A 335 16.21 -3.20 5.34
N LYS A 336 15.34 -2.28 5.77
CA LYS A 336 14.12 -1.97 5.03
C LYS A 336 14.45 -1.30 3.71
N GLY A 337 13.97 -1.90 2.63
CA GLY A 337 14.09 -1.40 1.27
C GLY A 337 13.04 -2.04 0.37
N SER A 338 12.59 -1.30 -0.63
CA SER A 338 11.59 -1.78 -1.58
C SER A 338 11.80 -1.19 -2.97
N ALA A 339 11.48 -1.97 -3.99
CA ALA A 339 11.64 -1.62 -5.39
C ALA A 339 10.41 -2.01 -6.21
N VAL A 340 10.09 -1.24 -7.23
CA VAL A 340 9.10 -1.60 -8.25
C VAL A 340 9.82 -1.94 -9.53
N CYS A 341 9.69 -3.17 -10.01
CA CYS A 341 10.26 -3.63 -11.28
C CYS A 341 9.17 -3.86 -12.33
N VAL A 342 9.48 -3.55 -13.60
CA VAL A 342 8.57 -3.73 -14.73
C VAL A 342 9.13 -4.77 -15.68
N TYR A 343 8.30 -5.72 -16.11
CA TYR A 343 8.68 -6.83 -16.98
C TYR A 343 7.83 -6.84 -18.25
N SER A 344 8.44 -7.21 -19.39
CA SER A 344 7.72 -7.44 -20.64
C SER A 344 7.40 -8.92 -20.84
N MET A 345 6.25 -9.21 -21.47
CA MET A 345 5.91 -10.59 -21.85
C MET A 345 6.82 -11.15 -22.95
N ALA A 346 7.56 -10.32 -23.69
CA ALA A 346 8.56 -10.78 -24.65
C ALA A 346 9.77 -11.40 -23.93
N ASP A 347 10.29 -10.74 -22.90
CA ASP A 347 11.42 -11.24 -22.10
C ASP A 347 11.05 -12.52 -21.34
N ILE A 348 9.84 -12.55 -20.76
CA ILE A 348 9.29 -13.74 -20.09
C ILE A 348 9.22 -14.93 -21.05
N ARG A 349 8.68 -14.74 -22.26
CA ARG A 349 8.61 -15.82 -23.29
C ARG A 349 9.99 -16.24 -23.77
N MET A 350 10.91 -15.31 -23.97
CA MET A 350 12.30 -15.59 -24.32
C MET A 350 12.97 -16.49 -23.28
N VAL A 351 12.76 -16.23 -21.98
CA VAL A 351 13.30 -17.07 -20.90
C VAL A 351 12.67 -18.45 -20.87
N PHE A 352 11.34 -18.59 -20.99
CA PHE A 352 10.68 -19.91 -21.06
C PHE A 352 11.04 -20.72 -22.34
N ASN A 353 11.48 -20.04 -23.40
CA ASN A 353 12.00 -20.66 -24.61
C ASN A 353 13.52 -20.91 -24.56
N GLY A 354 14.21 -20.43 -23.51
CA GLY A 354 15.64 -20.64 -23.26
C GLY A 354 16.00 -22.02 -22.69
N PRO A 355 17.21 -22.19 -22.13
CA PRO A 355 17.67 -23.45 -21.54
C PRO A 355 16.97 -23.76 -20.20
N PHE A 356 16.69 -25.04 -19.97
CA PHE A 356 16.21 -25.54 -18.68
C PHE A 356 17.34 -25.56 -17.64
N ALA A 357 16.98 -25.42 -16.36
CA ALA A 357 17.91 -25.61 -15.24
C ALA A 357 18.03 -27.09 -14.90
N HIS A 358 19.26 -27.55 -14.71
CA HIS A 358 19.62 -28.94 -14.44
C HIS A 358 20.52 -29.02 -13.20
N LYS A 359 20.43 -30.11 -12.43
CA LYS A 359 21.13 -30.29 -11.14
C LYS A 359 21.54 -31.75 -10.95
N GLU A 360 22.30 -32.27 -11.90
CA GLU A 360 22.93 -33.60 -11.84
C GLU A 360 24.41 -33.45 -12.24
N GLY A 361 25.31 -34.17 -11.56
CA GLY A 361 26.75 -33.98 -11.64
C GLY A 361 27.42 -33.82 -10.27
N PRO A 362 28.75 -33.97 -10.17
CA PRO A 362 29.45 -34.15 -8.89
C PRO A 362 29.32 -32.97 -7.92
N ASN A 363 29.24 -31.74 -8.42
CA ASN A 363 29.16 -30.54 -7.59
C ASN A 363 27.73 -30.23 -7.10
N TYR A 364 26.71 -30.92 -7.62
CA TYR A 364 25.29 -30.72 -7.28
C TYR A 364 24.79 -29.26 -7.40
N GLN A 365 25.36 -28.49 -8.32
CA GLN A 365 25.04 -27.09 -8.63
C GLN A 365 23.98 -26.97 -9.75
N TRP A 366 23.30 -25.82 -9.82
CA TRP A 366 22.37 -25.52 -10.92
C TRP A 366 23.12 -25.04 -12.17
N VAL A 367 22.96 -25.76 -13.27
CA VAL A 367 23.58 -25.44 -14.57
C VAL A 367 22.55 -25.39 -15.69
N ALA A 368 22.92 -24.86 -16.86
CA ALA A 368 22.10 -24.96 -18.06
C ALA A 368 22.08 -26.42 -18.57
N TYR A 369 20.90 -26.92 -18.91
CA TYR A 369 20.78 -28.24 -19.55
C TYR A 369 21.31 -28.18 -21.00
N THR A 370 22.37 -28.96 -21.27
CA THR A 370 23.05 -29.03 -22.58
C THR A 370 22.68 -30.27 -23.40
N GLY A 371 21.89 -31.20 -22.83
CA GLY A 371 21.47 -32.42 -23.51
C GLY A 371 20.35 -32.21 -24.54
N LYS A 372 19.91 -33.31 -25.16
CA LYS A 372 18.79 -33.32 -26.12
C LYS A 372 17.48 -32.99 -25.40
N ILE A 373 16.84 -31.88 -25.79
CA ILE A 373 15.47 -31.56 -25.37
C ILE A 373 14.49 -32.40 -26.22
N PRO A 374 13.51 -33.10 -25.62
CA PRO A 374 12.57 -33.96 -26.36
C PRO A 374 11.49 -33.15 -27.11
N TYR A 375 10.72 -33.85 -27.96
CA TYR A 375 9.65 -33.27 -28.78
C TYR A 375 8.28 -33.91 -28.44
N PRO A 376 7.17 -33.12 -28.35
CA PRO A 376 7.12 -31.67 -28.40
C PRO A 376 7.89 -31.02 -27.25
N ARG A 377 8.32 -29.76 -27.44
CA ARG A 377 9.17 -29.09 -26.45
C ARG A 377 8.46 -29.08 -25.07
N PRO A 378 9.12 -29.52 -23.99
CA PRO A 378 8.60 -29.44 -22.62
C PRO A 378 7.99 -28.06 -22.30
N GLY A 379 6.75 -28.06 -21.81
CA GLY A 379 5.96 -26.84 -21.53
C GLY A 379 5.19 -26.24 -22.72
N THR A 380 5.09 -26.96 -23.84
CA THR A 380 4.19 -26.61 -24.96
C THR A 380 2.77 -27.16 -24.69
N CYS A 381 1.73 -26.40 -25.05
CA CYS A 381 0.34 -26.82 -24.85
C CYS A 381 -0.13 -27.80 -25.95
N PRO A 382 -1.04 -28.75 -25.67
CA PRO A 382 -1.60 -29.63 -26.69
C PRO A 382 -2.58 -28.87 -27.58
N GLY A 383 -2.73 -29.29 -28.84
CA GLY A 383 -3.66 -28.73 -29.82
C GLY A 383 -3.38 -27.27 -30.21
N GLY A 384 -2.24 -26.72 -29.79
CA GLY A 384 -1.81 -25.34 -30.05
C GLY A 384 -1.03 -25.22 -31.36
N THR A 385 -0.50 -24.02 -31.61
CA THR A 385 0.15 -23.67 -32.89
C THR A 385 1.29 -24.62 -33.29
N PHE A 386 2.01 -25.17 -32.31
CA PHE A 386 3.17 -26.06 -32.53
C PHE A 386 2.85 -27.56 -32.39
N THR A 387 1.62 -27.91 -32.02
CA THR A 387 1.20 -29.27 -31.60
C THR A 387 -0.18 -29.68 -32.15
N PRO A 388 -0.61 -29.28 -33.38
CA PRO A 388 -2.00 -29.44 -33.83
C PRO A 388 -2.49 -30.89 -33.88
N ASN A 389 -1.57 -31.86 -33.97
CA ASN A 389 -1.87 -33.29 -34.04
C ASN A 389 -1.99 -33.98 -32.67
N MET A 390 -1.53 -33.35 -31.58
CA MET A 390 -1.56 -33.89 -30.20
C MET A 390 -2.60 -33.11 -29.40
N LYS A 391 -3.80 -33.66 -29.22
CA LYS A 391 -4.98 -32.92 -28.72
C LYS A 391 -5.08 -32.88 -27.20
N SER A 392 -4.42 -33.80 -26.50
CA SER A 392 -4.27 -33.79 -25.04
C SER A 392 -2.80 -34.00 -24.67
N THR A 393 -2.40 -33.56 -23.48
CA THR A 393 -1.06 -33.85 -22.92
C THR A 393 -0.83 -35.35 -22.67
N LYS A 394 -1.90 -36.15 -22.68
CA LYS A 394 -1.85 -37.62 -22.65
C LYS A 394 -1.35 -38.23 -23.97
N ASP A 395 -1.31 -37.46 -25.06
CA ASP A 395 -0.77 -37.85 -26.36
C ASP A 395 0.76 -37.61 -26.45
N TYR A 396 1.37 -37.04 -25.40
CA TYR A 396 2.80 -36.72 -25.39
C TYR A 396 3.66 -37.96 -25.03
N PRO A 397 4.85 -38.14 -25.64
CA PRO A 397 5.76 -39.23 -25.29
C PRO A 397 6.22 -39.15 -23.82
N ASP A 398 6.41 -40.31 -23.18
CA ASP A 398 6.90 -40.39 -21.80
C ASP A 398 8.28 -39.71 -21.60
N GLU A 399 9.12 -39.61 -22.66
CA GLU A 399 10.37 -38.81 -22.65
C GLU A 399 10.09 -37.35 -22.26
N VAL A 400 9.03 -36.74 -22.81
CA VAL A 400 8.62 -35.35 -22.52
C VAL A 400 8.05 -35.23 -21.11
N ILE A 401 7.18 -36.17 -20.70
CA ILE A 401 6.53 -36.17 -19.38
C ILE A 401 7.56 -36.37 -18.26
N ASN A 402 8.52 -37.29 -18.43
CA ASN A 402 9.61 -37.50 -17.49
C ASN A 402 10.62 -36.34 -17.47
N PHE A 403 10.91 -35.72 -18.64
CA PHE A 403 11.73 -34.51 -18.68
C PHE A 403 11.10 -33.38 -17.88
N MET A 404 9.82 -33.09 -18.11
CA MET A 404 9.03 -32.08 -17.38
C MET A 404 9.06 -32.30 -15.86
N ARG A 405 8.94 -33.55 -15.41
CA ARG A 405 8.95 -33.89 -13.98
C ARG A 405 10.25 -33.50 -13.28
N ASN A 406 11.37 -33.57 -13.98
CA ASN A 406 12.71 -33.38 -13.43
C ASN A 406 13.29 -31.98 -13.73
N HIS A 407 12.80 -31.30 -14.78
CA HIS A 407 13.27 -29.98 -15.24
C HIS A 407 12.17 -28.89 -15.24
N PRO A 408 11.41 -28.67 -14.15
CA PRO A 408 10.36 -27.64 -14.10
C PRO A 408 10.90 -26.20 -14.05
N ALA A 409 12.22 -26.00 -13.91
CA ALA A 409 12.83 -24.68 -13.78
C ALA A 409 13.61 -24.27 -15.04
N MET A 410 13.55 -22.99 -15.43
CA MET A 410 14.41 -22.39 -16.46
C MET A 410 15.74 -21.93 -15.84
N HIS A 411 16.84 -22.04 -16.59
CA HIS A 411 18.16 -21.60 -16.13
C HIS A 411 18.31 -20.07 -16.21
N ASN A 412 17.85 -19.46 -17.30
CA ASN A 412 17.88 -18.02 -17.47
C ASN A 412 16.86 -17.35 -16.53
N ALA A 413 17.21 -16.18 -16.00
CA ALA A 413 16.32 -15.35 -15.20
C ALA A 413 15.67 -14.23 -16.03
N VAL A 414 14.46 -13.82 -15.65
CA VAL A 414 13.76 -12.67 -16.24
C VAL A 414 14.23 -11.40 -15.54
N TYR A 415 14.91 -10.54 -16.29
CA TYR A 415 15.28 -9.19 -15.85
C TYR A 415 14.16 -8.18 -16.17
N PRO A 416 14.10 -7.03 -15.48
CA PRO A 416 13.13 -5.99 -15.77
C PRO A 416 13.56 -5.20 -17.01
N VAL A 417 12.64 -4.41 -17.55
CA VAL A 417 12.90 -3.49 -18.67
C VAL A 417 14.03 -2.53 -18.28
N HIS A 418 15.04 -2.40 -19.15
CA HIS A 418 16.31 -1.69 -18.88
C HIS A 418 17.19 -2.26 -17.75
N LYS A 419 16.96 -3.50 -17.27
CA LYS A 419 17.76 -4.19 -16.23
C LYS A 419 17.94 -3.41 -14.92
N ARG A 420 16.94 -2.64 -14.51
CA ARG A 420 16.90 -1.87 -13.26
C ARG A 420 15.45 -1.66 -12.80
N PRO A 421 15.18 -1.22 -11.56
CA PRO A 421 13.83 -0.93 -11.12
C PRO A 421 13.33 0.40 -11.69
N LEU A 422 12.01 0.59 -11.69
CA LEU A 422 11.31 1.82 -12.04
C LEU A 422 11.21 2.80 -10.85
N VAL A 423 11.15 2.28 -9.63
CA VAL A 423 11.07 3.03 -8.37
C VAL A 423 11.93 2.31 -7.32
N VAL A 424 12.73 3.04 -6.52
CA VAL A 424 13.52 2.46 -5.40
C VAL A 424 13.38 3.29 -4.11
N ARG A 425 13.06 2.64 -2.99
CA ARG A 425 13.13 3.21 -1.64
C ARG A 425 14.08 2.39 -0.77
N THR A 426 14.99 3.08 -0.09
CA THR A 426 15.99 2.52 0.83
C THR A 426 16.24 3.53 1.95
N ASN A 427 16.72 3.08 3.11
CA ASN A 427 16.94 3.93 4.30
C ASN A 427 15.64 4.62 4.79
N VAL A 428 14.50 3.96 4.56
CA VAL A 428 13.17 4.33 5.05
C VAL A 428 12.70 3.28 6.05
N ASP A 429 11.83 3.66 6.99
CA ASP A 429 11.34 2.76 8.03
C ASP A 429 10.02 2.05 7.66
N TYR A 430 9.67 2.06 6.37
CA TYR A 430 8.54 1.38 5.76
C TYR A 430 8.98 0.48 4.58
N GLU A 431 8.14 -0.46 4.20
CA GLU A 431 8.26 -1.29 2.99
C GLU A 431 7.04 -1.10 2.09
N PHE A 432 7.16 -1.35 0.78
CA PHE A 432 6.01 -1.40 -0.12
C PHE A 432 5.32 -2.77 -0.06
N THR A 433 4.00 -2.77 0.13
CA THR A 433 3.17 -3.98 0.21
C THR A 433 2.39 -4.25 -1.07
N THR A 434 1.85 -3.21 -1.72
CA THR A 434 0.85 -3.33 -2.79
C THR A 434 1.03 -2.27 -3.89
N ILE A 435 0.54 -2.55 -5.11
CA ILE A 435 0.62 -1.66 -6.27
C ILE A 435 -0.66 -1.65 -7.11
N THR A 436 -1.06 -0.46 -7.58
CA THR A 436 -1.94 -0.33 -8.74
C THR A 436 -1.51 0.84 -9.62
N VAL A 437 -1.65 0.71 -10.94
CA VAL A 437 -1.16 1.70 -11.91
C VAL A 437 -2.33 2.27 -12.70
N ASP A 438 -2.35 3.59 -12.91
CA ASP A 438 -3.29 4.27 -13.81
C ASP A 438 -2.62 4.85 -15.04
N GLN A 439 -3.39 4.96 -16.13
CA GLN A 439 -2.98 5.69 -17.32
C GLN A 439 -3.81 6.98 -17.45
N VAL A 440 -3.16 8.12 -17.25
CA VAL A 440 -3.81 9.43 -17.12
C VAL A 440 -3.44 10.32 -18.29
N ALA A 441 -4.43 10.72 -19.09
CA ALA A 441 -4.23 11.74 -20.10
C ALA A 441 -4.09 13.12 -19.44
N ALA A 442 -3.02 13.84 -19.77
CA ALA A 442 -2.72 15.21 -19.37
C ALA A 442 -2.70 16.13 -20.60
N ALA A 443 -2.23 17.37 -20.45
CA ALA A 443 -2.09 18.33 -21.55
C ALA A 443 -0.91 18.03 -22.50
N ASP A 444 0.15 17.39 -21.98
CA ASP A 444 1.43 17.12 -22.64
C ASP A 444 1.64 15.65 -23.03
N GLY A 445 0.78 14.73 -22.58
CA GLY A 445 0.85 13.31 -22.96
C GLY A 445 -0.04 12.41 -22.11
N ASN A 446 0.23 11.09 -22.15
CA ASN A 446 -0.34 10.11 -21.23
C ASN A 446 0.73 9.72 -20.19
N TYR A 447 0.37 9.73 -18.91
CA TYR A 447 1.25 9.40 -17.80
C TYR A 447 0.85 8.10 -17.11
N GLU A 448 1.85 7.40 -16.57
CA GLU A 448 1.66 6.25 -15.69
C GLU A 448 1.74 6.72 -14.23
N VAL A 449 0.64 6.63 -13.50
CA VAL A 449 0.57 6.98 -12.07
C VAL A 449 0.52 5.69 -11.27
N LEU A 450 1.56 5.45 -10.47
CA LEU A 450 1.66 4.33 -9.55
C LEU A 450 1.07 4.75 -8.20
N PHE A 451 0.26 3.89 -7.62
CA PHE A 451 -0.21 3.99 -6.24
C PHE A 451 0.36 2.80 -5.47
N LEU A 452 1.26 3.10 -4.52
CA LEU A 452 2.04 2.13 -3.78
C LEU A 452 1.60 2.14 -2.32
N GLY A 453 1.04 1.04 -1.82
CA GLY A 453 0.75 0.89 -0.39
C GLY A 453 2.02 0.55 0.39
N THR A 454 2.17 1.10 1.59
CA THR A 454 3.28 0.77 2.51
C THR A 454 2.92 -0.37 3.47
N ASP A 455 3.75 -0.65 4.49
CA ASP A 455 3.41 -1.45 5.68
C ASP A 455 2.86 -0.59 6.84
N LYS A 456 2.86 0.75 6.68
CA LYS A 456 2.52 1.73 7.73
C LYS A 456 1.10 2.29 7.69
N GLY A 457 0.39 2.15 6.58
CA GLY A 457 -0.97 2.68 6.37
C GLY A 457 -1.07 3.80 5.33
N THR A 458 0.07 4.23 4.76
CA THR A 458 0.13 5.28 3.74
C THR A 458 0.07 4.72 2.32
N VAL A 459 -0.50 5.48 1.39
CA VAL A 459 -0.38 5.23 -0.05
C VAL A 459 0.46 6.33 -0.69
N GLN A 460 1.57 5.96 -1.35
CA GLN A 460 2.39 6.88 -2.12
C GLN A 460 1.92 6.91 -3.57
N LYS A 461 1.60 8.11 -4.06
CA LYS A 461 1.22 8.39 -5.44
C LYS A 461 2.45 8.90 -6.18
N VAL A 462 2.98 8.07 -7.08
CA VAL A 462 4.26 8.28 -7.75
C VAL A 462 4.05 8.35 -9.27
N ILE A 463 4.66 9.32 -9.93
CA ILE A 463 4.89 9.27 -11.38
C ILE A 463 6.38 9.12 -11.66
N VAL A 464 6.73 8.46 -12.76
CA VAL A 464 8.11 8.34 -13.21
C VAL A 464 8.23 9.03 -14.56
N LEU A 465 9.13 9.99 -14.64
CA LEU A 465 9.27 10.90 -15.78
C LEU A 465 10.59 10.60 -16.51
N PRO A 466 10.60 10.41 -17.83
CA PRO A 466 11.84 10.24 -18.58
C PRO A 466 12.64 11.55 -18.58
N ARG A 467 13.89 11.45 -18.14
CA ARG A 467 14.96 12.41 -18.40
C ARG A 467 15.71 12.00 -19.67
N ASP A 468 16.63 12.85 -20.08
CA ASP A 468 17.62 12.55 -21.10
C ASP A 468 18.58 11.43 -20.62
N ASP A 469 19.41 10.88 -21.51
CA ASP A 469 20.38 9.80 -21.23
C ASP A 469 19.80 8.55 -20.55
N LEU A 470 18.56 8.18 -20.91
CA LEU A 470 17.80 7.05 -20.35
C LEU A 470 17.62 7.12 -18.82
N GLN A 471 17.79 8.27 -18.18
CA GLN A 471 17.53 8.41 -16.74
C GLN A 471 16.03 8.64 -16.46
N THR A 472 15.61 8.38 -15.23
CA THR A 472 14.22 8.53 -14.78
C THR A 472 14.15 9.43 -13.55
N GLU A 473 13.34 10.50 -13.61
CA GLU A 473 12.96 11.29 -12.44
C GLU A 473 11.71 10.65 -11.81
N GLU A 474 11.91 9.95 -10.70
CA GLU A 474 10.81 9.61 -9.81
C GLU A 474 10.27 10.87 -9.14
N LEU A 475 8.94 11.00 -9.08
CA LEU A 475 8.27 12.07 -8.36
C LEU A 475 7.12 11.50 -7.53
N VAL A 476 7.26 11.54 -6.21
CA VAL A 476 6.15 11.37 -5.28
C VAL A 476 5.29 12.63 -5.37
N LEU A 477 4.12 12.54 -6.00
CA LEU A 477 3.14 13.63 -6.09
C LEU A 477 2.46 13.88 -4.74
N GLU A 478 2.31 12.81 -3.96
CA GLU A 478 1.46 12.77 -2.79
C GLU A 478 1.82 11.55 -1.94
N GLU A 479 2.02 11.72 -0.63
CA GLU A 479 1.88 10.63 0.33
C GLU A 479 0.55 10.80 1.05
N VAL A 480 -0.22 9.72 1.10
CA VAL A 480 -1.67 9.78 1.31
C VAL A 480 -2.05 8.81 2.42
N GLU A 481 -2.11 9.35 3.64
CA GLU A 481 -3.20 8.96 4.54
C GLU A 481 -4.54 9.32 3.87
N VAL A 482 -5.59 8.57 4.18
CA VAL A 482 -6.35 7.84 3.15
C VAL A 482 -7.58 8.62 2.57
N PHE A 483 -7.40 9.68 1.73
CA PHE A 483 -8.48 10.62 1.23
C PHE A 483 -8.49 10.96 -0.34
N LYS A 484 -9.53 11.68 -0.88
CA LYS A 484 -10.25 11.47 -2.21
C LYS A 484 -9.56 11.60 -3.63
N GLN A 485 -10.04 11.18 -4.84
CA GLN A 485 -11.30 10.59 -5.48
C GLN A 485 -11.22 9.13 -6.15
N GLN A 486 -11.86 8.07 -5.57
CA GLN A 486 -11.99 6.58 -5.85
C GLN A 486 -10.81 5.58 -6.17
N LEU A 487 -10.33 4.85 -5.14
CA LEU A 487 -9.30 3.78 -5.04
C LEU A 487 -9.46 3.02 -3.68
N TYR A 488 -10.05 1.84 -3.60
CA TYR A 488 -10.34 1.21 -2.29
C TYR A 488 -9.07 0.69 -1.59
N VAL A 489 -8.97 0.89 -0.28
CA VAL A 489 -7.89 0.37 0.59
C VAL A 489 -8.50 -0.39 1.76
N SER A 490 -8.21 -1.70 1.86
CA SER A 490 -8.47 -2.52 3.04
C SER A 490 -7.27 -2.54 4.00
N SER A 491 -7.51 -2.94 5.24
CA SER A 491 -6.49 -3.33 6.22
C SER A 491 -7.06 -4.40 7.18
N ALA A 492 -6.27 -4.84 8.15
CA ALA A 492 -6.74 -5.76 9.19
C ALA A 492 -7.89 -5.19 10.06
N VAL A 493 -8.07 -3.87 10.11
CA VAL A 493 -9.04 -3.19 11.00
C VAL A 493 -10.24 -2.58 10.27
N GLY A 494 -10.19 -2.41 8.94
CA GLY A 494 -11.28 -1.75 8.23
C GLY A 494 -11.09 -1.63 6.72
N LEU A 495 -12.01 -0.88 6.11
CA LEU A 495 -12.00 -0.53 4.70
C LEU A 495 -12.21 0.98 4.58
N THR A 496 -11.40 1.64 3.76
CA THR A 496 -11.59 3.05 3.43
C THR A 496 -11.73 3.23 1.93
N GLN A 497 -12.68 4.06 1.52
CA GLN A 497 -12.73 4.62 0.18
C GLN A 497 -11.65 5.73 0.05
N LEU A 498 -10.37 5.30 0.05
CA LEU A 498 -9.31 6.02 -0.63
C LEU A 498 -9.64 6.07 -2.13
N ALA A 499 -8.78 6.76 -2.88
CA ALA A 499 -9.22 7.68 -3.89
C ALA A 499 -8.08 8.54 -4.53
N LEU A 500 -8.20 8.92 -5.81
CA LEU A 500 -7.07 9.27 -6.73
C LEU A 500 -6.64 10.74 -6.84
N HIS A 501 -7.57 11.71 -6.93
CA HIS A 501 -7.23 13.15 -7.10
C HIS A 501 -7.77 14.08 -6.00
N ARG A 502 -6.90 14.95 -5.48
CA ARG A 502 -7.21 16.02 -4.51
C ARG A 502 -6.84 17.41 -5.04
N CYS A 503 -7.14 17.71 -6.31
CA CYS A 503 -6.70 18.93 -6.99
C CYS A 503 -6.95 20.23 -6.20
N ASP A 504 -8.09 20.32 -5.50
CA ASP A 504 -8.48 21.48 -4.70
C ASP A 504 -7.53 21.73 -3.50
N MET A 505 -6.81 20.70 -3.02
CA MET A 505 -5.75 20.82 -2.01
C MET A 505 -4.52 21.61 -2.52
N TYR A 506 -4.31 21.69 -3.83
CA TYR A 506 -3.28 22.56 -4.43
C TYR A 506 -3.75 24.03 -4.54
N GLY A 507 -5.04 24.32 -4.31
CA GLY A 507 -5.54 25.67 -3.99
C GLY A 507 -5.81 26.63 -5.17
N GLU A 508 -5.96 27.92 -4.83
CA GLU A 508 -6.31 29.02 -5.75
C GLU A 508 -5.08 29.77 -6.34
N ALA A 509 -3.91 29.12 -6.38
CA ALA A 509 -2.72 29.66 -7.04
C ALA A 509 -2.33 28.81 -8.27
N CYS A 510 -2.13 29.49 -9.42
CA CYS A 510 -1.65 28.83 -10.64
C CYS A 510 -0.27 28.19 -10.43
N ALA A 511 0.60 28.86 -9.66
CA ALA A 511 1.93 28.35 -9.34
C ALA A 511 1.87 27.02 -8.60
N ASP A 512 1.15 26.95 -7.48
CA ASP A 512 1.00 25.76 -6.64
C ASP A 512 0.44 24.57 -7.45
N CYS A 513 -0.61 24.81 -8.25
CA CYS A 513 -1.19 23.83 -9.17
C CYS A 513 -0.21 23.35 -10.25
N CYS A 514 0.73 24.20 -10.68
CA CYS A 514 1.75 23.87 -11.68
C CYS A 514 2.98 23.18 -11.07
N LEU A 515 3.31 23.43 -9.79
CA LEU A 515 4.37 22.74 -9.04
C LEU A 515 3.93 21.33 -8.62
N ALA A 516 2.65 21.16 -8.30
CA ALA A 516 2.06 19.87 -7.93
C ALA A 516 2.29 18.76 -8.98
N ARG A 517 2.42 19.12 -10.27
CA ARG A 517 2.70 18.21 -11.41
C ARG A 517 1.78 16.99 -11.55
N ASP A 518 0.64 16.97 -10.86
CA ASP A 518 -0.32 15.87 -10.92
C ASP A 518 -1.02 15.83 -12.30
N PRO A 519 -0.89 14.74 -13.08
CA PRO A 519 -1.57 14.62 -14.37
C PRO A 519 -3.10 14.64 -14.27
N TYR A 520 -3.68 14.34 -13.10
CA TYR A 520 -5.13 14.50 -12.87
C TYR A 520 -5.57 15.97 -12.72
N CYS A 521 -4.66 16.92 -12.50
CA CYS A 521 -4.97 18.27 -12.05
C CYS A 521 -4.43 19.36 -12.98
N ALA A 522 -5.23 20.40 -13.22
CA ALA A 522 -4.89 21.54 -14.04
C ALA A 522 -5.54 22.83 -13.50
N TRP A 523 -4.82 23.94 -13.63
CA TRP A 523 -5.32 25.27 -13.34
C TRP A 523 -6.43 25.63 -14.34
N ASP A 524 -7.61 26.04 -13.90
CA ASP A 524 -8.75 26.33 -14.79
C ASP A 524 -8.92 27.80 -15.18
N GLY A 525 -8.24 28.70 -14.46
CA GLY A 525 -8.39 30.16 -14.51
C GLY A 525 -8.72 30.78 -13.15
N LYS A 526 -9.32 30.03 -12.22
CA LYS A 526 -9.67 30.45 -10.85
C LYS A 526 -9.08 29.53 -9.77
N SER A 527 -9.06 28.21 -9.98
CA SER A 527 -8.48 27.26 -9.02
C SER A 527 -7.74 26.11 -9.71
N CYS A 528 -6.96 25.36 -8.92
CA CYS A 528 -6.55 24.02 -9.34
C CYS A 528 -7.77 23.09 -9.33
N SER A 529 -7.96 22.34 -10.40
CA SER A 529 -9.18 21.53 -10.62
C SER A 529 -8.84 20.28 -11.42
N ARG A 530 -9.80 19.35 -11.59
CA ARG A 530 -9.58 18.17 -12.44
C ARG A 530 -9.25 18.57 -13.89
N TYR A 531 -8.16 18.02 -14.43
CA TYR A 531 -7.84 18.09 -15.84
C TYR A 531 -8.94 17.49 -16.72
N SER A 532 -9.15 18.11 -17.88
CA SER A 532 -10.16 17.73 -18.84
C SER A 532 -9.78 18.31 -20.21
N ALA A 533 -9.75 17.46 -21.24
CA ALA A 533 -9.35 17.79 -22.61
C ALA A 533 -10.34 18.71 -23.38
N SER A 534 -11.19 19.46 -22.68
CA SER A 534 -12.14 20.38 -23.30
C SER A 534 -11.45 21.63 -23.84
N GLN A 535 -11.47 21.81 -25.16
CA GLN A 535 -10.87 22.94 -25.88
C GLN A 535 -11.46 24.31 -25.51
N LYS A 536 -12.60 24.38 -24.80
CA LYS A 536 -13.36 25.61 -24.56
C LYS A 536 -12.80 26.56 -23.49
N ARG A 537 -11.61 26.30 -22.90
CA ARG A 537 -10.99 27.20 -21.91
C ARG A 537 -9.53 27.53 -22.23
N ARG A 538 -9.30 28.67 -22.91
CA ARG A 538 -7.96 29.24 -23.21
C ARG A 538 -7.10 29.56 -21.95
N SER A 539 -7.72 29.59 -20.77
CA SER A 539 -7.09 29.81 -19.46
C SER A 539 -6.41 28.58 -18.86
N ARG A 540 -6.67 27.36 -19.35
CA ARG A 540 -6.17 26.14 -18.70
C ARG A 540 -4.65 26.00 -18.77
N ARG A 541 -4.01 25.62 -17.67
CA ARG A 541 -2.55 25.38 -17.58
C ARG A 541 -2.25 24.10 -16.80
N GLN A 542 -1.31 23.32 -17.33
CA GLN A 542 -0.76 22.09 -16.75
C GLN A 542 0.64 21.89 -17.35
N ASP A 543 1.56 21.34 -16.58
CA ASP A 543 2.95 21.09 -16.98
C ASP A 543 3.50 19.96 -16.11
N VAL A 544 3.18 18.73 -16.47
CA VAL A 544 3.56 17.54 -15.67
C VAL A 544 5.06 17.31 -15.79
N LYS A 545 5.58 17.35 -17.03
CA LYS A 545 6.99 17.04 -17.29
C LYS A 545 7.94 18.00 -16.59
N TYR A 546 7.77 19.32 -16.71
CA TYR A 546 8.75 20.30 -16.23
C TYR A 546 8.31 21.04 -14.97
N GLY A 547 7.00 21.28 -14.77
CA GLY A 547 6.45 21.98 -13.61
C GLY A 547 6.93 23.43 -13.52
N ASN A 548 6.71 24.25 -14.56
CA ASN A 548 7.31 25.59 -14.67
C ASN A 548 6.30 26.76 -14.57
N PRO A 549 6.00 27.28 -13.35
CA PRO A 549 5.15 28.45 -13.16
C PRO A 549 5.59 29.71 -13.93
N ILE A 550 6.89 29.89 -14.17
CA ILE A 550 7.46 31.08 -14.83
C ILE A 550 7.09 31.13 -16.32
N ARG A 551 6.83 29.98 -16.94
CA ARG A 551 6.29 29.88 -18.31
C ARG A 551 4.77 29.79 -18.30
N GLN A 552 4.18 28.93 -17.47
CA GLN A 552 2.74 28.61 -17.53
C GLN A 552 1.83 29.71 -16.96
N CYS A 553 2.23 30.35 -15.84
CA CYS A 553 1.36 31.20 -15.02
C CYS A 553 1.61 32.71 -15.18
N ARG A 554 2.23 33.12 -16.29
CA ARG A 554 2.42 34.54 -16.63
C ARG A 554 1.08 35.28 -16.66
N GLY A 555 1.01 36.42 -15.98
CA GLY A 555 -0.21 37.22 -15.81
C GLY A 555 -1.11 36.78 -14.64
N PHE A 556 -1.12 35.50 -14.25
CA PHE A 556 -2.01 34.98 -13.19
C PHE A 556 -1.44 35.15 -11.77
N ASN A 557 -0.12 34.99 -11.61
CA ASN A 557 0.54 35.07 -10.29
C ASN A 557 0.54 36.49 -9.67
N SER A 558 0.16 37.53 -10.43
CA SER A 558 0.13 38.93 -9.97
C SER A 558 -0.90 39.20 -8.87
N LYS A 559 -1.95 38.37 -8.76
CA LYS A 559 -2.94 38.43 -7.67
C LYS A 559 -2.48 37.70 -6.42
N ALA A 560 -1.82 36.54 -6.55
CA ALA A 560 -1.34 35.75 -5.42
C ALA A 560 -0.32 36.52 -4.54
N SER A 561 0.56 37.33 -5.16
CA SER A 561 1.50 38.18 -4.42
C SER A 561 0.88 39.45 -3.80
N LYS A 562 -0.40 39.75 -4.10
CA LYS A 562 -1.18 40.81 -3.44
C LYS A 562 -2.10 40.26 -2.35
N ASN A 563 -2.58 39.03 -2.53
CA ASN A 563 -3.44 38.30 -1.59
C ASN A 563 -2.63 37.35 -0.68
N THR A 564 -1.32 37.56 -0.53
CA THR A 564 -0.51 36.79 0.43
C THR A 564 -1.02 37.08 1.83
N LEU A 565 -1.39 36.03 2.58
CA LEU A 565 -1.96 36.17 3.91
C LEU A 565 -1.01 36.98 4.81
N GLU A 566 -1.51 38.10 5.32
CA GLU A 566 -0.90 38.93 6.35
C GLU A 566 -1.68 38.70 7.65
N MET A 567 -1.12 37.89 8.55
CA MET A 567 -1.71 37.64 9.87
C MET A 567 -0.93 38.40 10.94
N VAL A 568 -1.63 38.87 11.97
CA VAL A 568 -1.01 39.41 13.19
C VAL A 568 -1.04 38.33 14.25
N GLN A 569 0.11 38.00 14.82
CA GLN A 569 0.23 37.01 15.90
C GLN A 569 0.79 37.70 17.14
N TYR A 570 0.06 37.61 18.25
CA TYR A 570 0.49 38.14 19.53
C TYR A 570 1.22 37.06 20.33
N GLY A 571 2.25 37.45 21.07
CA GLY A 571 2.94 36.60 22.02
C GLY A 571 3.37 37.41 23.24
N VAL A 572 3.56 36.75 24.38
CA VAL A 572 3.94 37.42 25.63
C VAL A 572 5.44 37.25 25.86
N GLU A 573 6.09 38.31 26.31
CA GLU A 573 7.48 38.29 26.75
C GLU A 573 7.76 37.12 27.71
N GLY A 574 8.79 36.33 27.40
CA GLY A 574 9.13 35.09 28.09
C GLY A 574 8.44 33.83 27.56
N SER A 575 7.23 33.91 26.98
CA SER A 575 6.48 32.74 26.49
C SER A 575 7.11 32.12 25.24
N SER A 576 6.79 30.85 24.97
CA SER A 576 7.00 30.27 23.65
C SER A 576 5.96 30.80 22.65
N THR A 577 6.27 30.77 21.35
CA THR A 577 5.27 30.86 20.28
C THR A 577 5.71 30.07 19.04
N PHE A 578 4.74 29.59 18.27
CA PHE A 578 4.97 28.85 17.03
C PHE A 578 4.41 29.65 15.86
N LEU A 579 5.26 29.94 14.88
CA LEU A 579 4.89 30.60 13.63
C LEU A 579 4.69 29.52 12.57
N GLU A 580 3.44 29.18 12.27
CA GLU A 580 3.10 28.12 11.31
C GLU A 580 3.42 28.54 9.87
N CYS A 581 4.02 27.64 9.10
CA CYS A 581 4.12 27.73 7.65
C CYS A 581 4.45 26.36 7.06
N GLN A 582 3.46 25.73 6.40
CA GLN A 582 3.62 24.50 5.65
C GLN A 582 3.52 24.78 4.15
N ALA A 583 4.37 24.13 3.34
CA ALA A 583 4.26 24.17 1.88
C ALA A 583 3.28 23.09 1.39
N ARG A 584 2.48 23.39 0.35
CA ARG A 584 1.58 22.41 -0.28
C ARG A 584 2.32 21.32 -1.08
N SER A 585 3.57 21.60 -1.49
CA SER A 585 4.45 20.65 -2.18
C SER A 585 5.47 20.11 -1.18
N PRO A 586 5.64 18.78 -1.05
CA PRO A 586 6.65 18.18 -0.17
C PRO A 586 8.08 18.40 -0.68
N HIS A 587 8.26 18.84 -1.94
CA HIS A 587 9.57 19.10 -2.55
C HIS A 587 10.06 20.55 -2.38
N ALA A 588 9.27 21.40 -1.72
CA ALA A 588 9.55 22.83 -1.61
C ALA A 588 10.43 23.18 -0.41
N LEU A 589 11.59 23.79 -0.64
CA LEU A 589 12.48 24.25 0.42
C LEU A 589 11.92 25.51 1.09
N ILE A 590 11.56 25.39 2.37
CA ILE A 590 11.04 26.50 3.19
C ILE A 590 12.19 27.34 3.77
N LYS A 591 12.13 28.66 3.59
CA LYS A 591 13.05 29.66 4.15
C LYS A 591 12.29 30.82 4.81
N TRP A 592 12.52 30.97 6.11
CA TRP A 592 12.04 32.09 6.93
C TRP A 592 12.98 33.28 6.89
N HIS A 593 12.43 34.48 6.74
CA HIS A 593 13.14 35.75 6.82
C HIS A 593 12.41 36.65 7.83
N VAL A 594 13.13 37.49 8.58
CA VAL A 594 12.54 38.51 9.47
C VAL A 594 12.93 39.92 9.03
N GLN A 595 11.97 40.84 9.05
CA GLN A 595 12.15 42.29 8.99
C GLN A 595 11.67 42.85 10.33
N ARG A 596 12.60 43.23 11.22
CA ARG A 596 12.26 43.82 12.53
C ARG A 596 11.79 45.25 12.34
N ASP A 597 10.90 45.72 13.20
CA ASP A 597 10.25 47.04 13.04
C ASP A 597 11.26 48.21 12.95
N ASN A 598 12.40 48.09 13.63
CA ASN A 598 13.50 49.06 13.60
C ASN A 598 14.51 48.85 12.44
N SER A 599 14.20 48.06 11.39
CA SER A 599 15.16 47.68 10.35
C SER A 599 14.54 47.14 9.05
N ASP A 600 14.59 47.92 7.96
CA ASP A 600 14.24 47.48 6.60
C ASP A 600 15.05 46.27 6.07
N ARG A 601 16.22 46.00 6.66
CA ARG A 601 17.06 44.87 6.26
C ARG A 601 16.45 43.54 6.71
N ARG A 602 15.82 42.83 5.77
CA ARG A 602 15.44 41.42 5.92
C ARG A 602 16.66 40.54 6.19
N LYS A 603 16.55 39.66 7.20
CA LYS A 603 17.59 38.67 7.56
C LYS A 603 17.00 37.27 7.45
N GLU A 604 17.72 36.33 6.83
CA GLU A 604 17.33 34.92 6.86
C GLU A 604 17.49 34.37 8.29
N MET A 605 16.44 33.74 8.81
CA MET A 605 16.46 33.14 10.15
C MET A 605 17.40 31.93 10.18
N ARG A 606 18.23 31.84 11.23
CA ARG A 606 19.05 30.66 11.55
C ARG A 606 18.45 29.97 12.77
N SER A 607 18.66 28.67 12.87
CA SER A 607 18.32 27.92 14.09
C SER A 607 19.37 28.22 15.16
N ASP A 608 18.93 28.39 16.41
CA ASP A 608 19.78 28.55 17.59
C ASP A 608 19.14 27.81 18.79
N GLY A 609 19.70 27.93 20.00
CA GLY A 609 19.16 27.24 21.18
C GLY A 609 17.74 27.65 21.58
N ARG A 610 17.28 28.82 21.11
CA ARG A 610 15.97 29.44 21.39
C ARG A 610 15.03 29.35 20.19
N ILE A 611 15.54 29.27 18.97
CA ILE A 611 14.77 29.27 17.72
C ILE A 611 14.98 27.94 16.98
N LEU A 612 13.94 27.11 16.92
CA LEU A 612 13.93 25.86 16.17
C LEU A 612 13.12 26.00 14.88
N LYS A 613 13.69 25.54 13.77
CA LYS A 613 12.94 25.30 12.53
C LYS A 613 12.35 23.90 12.56
N THR A 614 11.10 23.75 12.17
CA THR A 614 10.45 22.46 11.90
C THR A 614 9.93 22.44 10.46
N GLU A 615 9.48 21.29 9.97
CA GLU A 615 8.86 21.18 8.64
C GLU A 615 7.51 21.92 8.55
N GLN A 616 6.90 22.21 9.71
CA GLN A 616 5.60 22.87 9.86
C GLN A 616 5.72 24.37 10.16
N GLY A 617 6.91 24.90 10.48
CA GLY A 617 7.04 26.30 10.89
C GLY A 617 8.32 26.67 11.66
N LEU A 618 8.21 27.69 12.51
CA LEU A 618 9.30 28.23 13.33
C LEU A 618 8.86 28.33 14.80
N LEU A 619 9.47 27.55 15.68
CA LEU A 619 9.25 27.59 17.12
C LEU A 619 10.25 28.55 17.79
N VAL A 620 9.75 29.63 18.39
CA VAL A 620 10.53 30.50 19.28
C VAL A 620 10.23 30.10 20.71
N ARG A 621 11.20 29.52 21.41
CA ARG A 621 11.04 28.91 22.74
C ARG A 621 10.80 29.92 23.85
N SER A 622 11.35 31.13 23.74
CA SER A 622 11.11 32.24 24.68
C SER A 622 11.20 33.54 23.91
N LEU A 623 10.10 34.29 23.89
CA LEU A 623 9.97 35.58 23.20
C LEU A 623 10.68 36.69 23.95
N GLN A 624 11.28 37.61 23.19
CA GLN A 624 11.87 38.85 23.66
C GLN A 624 11.26 40.02 22.87
N PRO A 625 11.13 41.23 23.44
CA PRO A 625 10.57 42.38 22.72
C PRO A 625 11.25 42.64 21.35
N SER A 626 12.54 42.33 21.25
CA SER A 626 13.35 42.47 20.02
C SER A 626 13.04 41.45 18.91
N ASP A 627 12.16 40.47 19.15
CA ASP A 627 11.65 39.55 18.12
C ASP A 627 10.41 40.09 17.40
N SER A 628 9.84 41.22 17.85
CA SER A 628 8.75 41.88 17.13
C SER A 628 9.16 42.25 15.69
N GLY A 629 8.24 42.06 14.75
CA GLY A 629 8.45 42.36 13.34
C GLY A 629 7.72 41.44 12.37
N LEU A 630 7.97 41.69 11.08
CA LEU A 630 7.37 40.97 9.97
C LEU A 630 8.21 39.74 9.60
N TYR A 631 7.68 38.55 9.88
CA TYR A 631 8.21 37.27 9.47
C TYR A 631 7.64 36.88 8.10
N GLN A 632 8.51 36.59 7.13
CA GLN A 632 8.15 36.19 5.78
C GLN A 632 8.60 34.75 5.53
N CYS A 633 7.63 33.84 5.37
CA CYS A 633 7.88 32.47 4.96
C CYS A 633 7.91 32.37 3.42
N THR A 634 9.00 31.85 2.86
CA THR A 634 9.14 31.67 1.41
C THR A 634 9.44 30.23 1.06
N ALA A 635 8.73 29.67 0.09
CA ALA A 635 9.00 28.37 -0.50
C ALA A 635 9.81 28.53 -1.80
N THR A 636 10.74 27.62 -2.04
CA THR A 636 11.54 27.57 -3.27
C THR A 636 11.56 26.15 -3.83
N GLU A 637 11.10 25.98 -5.06
CA GLU A 637 11.07 24.69 -5.77
C GLU A 637 11.45 24.90 -7.24
N LYS A 638 12.33 24.05 -7.80
CA LYS A 638 12.85 24.13 -9.19
C LYS A 638 13.15 25.57 -9.68
N ASN A 639 13.87 26.33 -8.84
CA ASN A 639 14.24 27.75 -9.04
C ASN A 639 13.08 28.76 -9.08
N PHE A 640 11.83 28.35 -8.84
CA PHE A 640 10.72 29.26 -8.57
C PHE A 640 10.60 29.53 -7.06
N LYS A 641 10.73 30.80 -6.66
CA LYS A 641 10.55 31.26 -5.28
C LYS A 641 9.24 32.05 -5.15
N HIS A 642 8.43 31.73 -4.14
CA HIS A 642 7.22 32.48 -3.79
C HIS A 642 7.13 32.69 -2.27
N THR A 643 6.20 33.55 -1.84
CA THR A 643 5.88 33.76 -0.41
C THR A 643 4.65 32.95 -0.08
N LEU A 644 4.71 32.12 0.97
CA LEU A 644 3.55 31.37 1.47
C LEU A 644 2.72 32.25 2.40
N ILE A 645 3.36 32.87 3.39
CA ILE A 645 2.70 33.70 4.40
C ILE A 645 3.59 34.83 4.91
N LYS A 646 2.95 35.91 5.37
CA LYS A 646 3.54 37.01 6.13
C LYS A 646 2.88 37.05 7.51
N LEU A 647 3.68 37.11 8.56
CA LEU A 647 3.22 37.13 9.95
C LEU A 647 3.84 38.35 10.64
N GLN A 648 3.03 39.31 11.07
CA GLN A 648 3.50 40.35 11.99
C GLN A 648 3.44 39.78 13.41
N LEU A 649 4.60 39.49 13.99
CA LEU A 649 4.73 39.08 15.39
C LEU A 649 4.79 40.33 16.26
N VAL A 650 3.87 40.42 17.22
CA VAL A 650 3.82 41.52 18.22
C VAL A 650 4.09 40.92 19.60
N VAL A 651 5.24 41.23 20.18
CA VAL A 651 5.61 40.76 21.53
C VAL A 651 5.15 41.77 22.57
N LEU A 652 4.13 41.38 23.36
CA LEU A 652 3.61 42.15 24.47
C LEU A 652 4.51 41.96 25.70
N SER A 653 4.99 43.05 26.29
CA SER A 653 5.72 42.98 27.56
C SER A 653 4.81 42.52 28.69
N SER A 654 5.34 41.83 29.70
CA SER A 654 4.54 41.34 30.83
C SER A 654 3.81 42.49 31.56
N ARG A 655 4.36 43.71 31.51
CA ARG A 655 3.74 44.93 32.07
C ARG A 655 2.48 45.35 31.30
N ALA A 656 2.51 45.29 29.97
CA ALA A 656 1.37 45.67 29.12
C ALA A 656 0.21 44.67 29.22
N VAL A 657 0.53 43.38 29.40
CA VAL A 657 -0.49 42.35 29.70
C VAL A 657 -1.11 42.61 31.07
N ASN A 658 -0.28 42.87 32.11
CA ASN A 658 -0.78 43.14 33.45
C ASN A 658 -1.63 44.41 33.54
N SER A 659 -1.30 45.50 32.84
CA SER A 659 -2.16 46.70 32.81
C SER A 659 -3.50 46.42 32.12
N ALA A 660 -3.49 45.72 30.98
CA ALA A 660 -4.72 45.37 30.25
C ALA A 660 -5.66 44.44 31.05
N LEU A 661 -5.12 43.60 31.95
CA LEU A 661 -5.90 42.77 32.86
C LEU A 661 -6.48 43.55 34.06
N VAL A 662 -5.91 44.70 34.40
CA VAL A 662 -6.33 45.54 35.55
C VAL A 662 -7.31 46.65 35.14
N GLU A 663 -7.18 47.23 33.94
CA GLU A 663 -8.05 48.32 33.48
C GLU A 663 -9.46 47.88 33.02
N GLY A 664 -9.78 46.58 33.04
CA GLY A 664 -11.08 46.05 32.67
C GLY A 664 -12.27 46.46 33.55
N GLY A 665 -12.05 47.26 34.61
CA GLY A 665 -13.06 47.56 35.64
C GLY A 665 -13.43 49.05 35.84
N ALA A 666 -12.77 50.01 35.19
CA ALA A 666 -13.03 51.44 35.43
C ALA A 666 -12.98 52.27 34.14
N GLY A 667 -14.08 52.95 33.81
CA GLY A 667 -14.13 53.89 32.69
C GLY A 667 -13.59 55.27 33.08
N LEU A 668 -12.80 55.89 32.20
CA LEU A 668 -12.36 57.28 32.34
C LEU A 668 -12.87 58.15 31.18
N MET A 669 -13.23 59.38 31.51
CA MET A 669 -13.78 60.37 30.58
C MET A 669 -12.73 60.84 29.57
N ALA A 670 -13.18 61.17 28.36
CA ALA A 670 -12.36 61.86 27.39
C ALA A 670 -11.99 63.27 27.87
N SER A 671 -10.71 63.64 27.74
CA SER A 671 -10.26 65.03 27.74
C SER A 671 -9.33 65.24 26.55
N SER A 672 -9.48 66.36 25.84
CA SER A 672 -8.96 66.52 24.48
C SER A 672 -7.84 67.57 24.42
N PHE A 673 -6.68 67.19 23.88
CA PHE A 673 -5.70 68.12 23.32
C PHE A 673 -5.11 67.55 22.02
N HIS A 674 -4.93 68.39 21.01
CA HIS A 674 -4.50 68.00 19.67
C HIS A 674 -3.02 68.29 19.42
N SER A 675 -2.32 67.37 18.76
CA SER A 675 -1.39 67.70 17.67
C SER A 675 -1.21 66.49 16.76
N GLY A 676 -1.16 66.71 15.44
CA GLY A 676 -1.50 65.66 14.46
C GLY A 676 -0.32 64.87 13.89
N SER A 677 -0.57 63.58 13.61
CA SER A 677 -0.23 62.97 12.31
C SER A 677 -1.13 61.73 12.09
N THR A 678 -1.38 61.35 10.83
CA THR A 678 -2.34 60.29 10.49
C THR A 678 -1.71 58.90 10.57
N GLN A 679 -2.12 58.11 11.57
CA GLN A 679 -1.98 56.65 11.59
C GLN A 679 -3.34 55.98 11.84
N TRP A 680 -3.51 54.77 11.30
CA TRP A 680 -4.74 53.99 11.38
C TRP A 680 -4.83 53.29 12.75
N THR A 681 -5.81 53.63 13.57
CA THR A 681 -6.02 53.01 14.90
C THR A 681 -7.11 51.92 14.83
N PRO A 682 -6.88 50.72 15.39
CA PRO A 682 -7.92 49.70 15.50
C PRO A 682 -9.03 50.13 16.46
N SER A 683 -10.29 49.82 16.12
CA SER A 683 -11.44 50.11 16.98
C SER A 683 -11.52 49.16 18.18
N ALA A 684 -11.80 49.70 19.37
CA ALA A 684 -11.80 48.98 20.66
C ALA A 684 -12.77 47.79 20.80
N GLY A 685 -13.61 47.49 19.79
CA GLY A 685 -14.50 46.33 19.81
C GLY A 685 -13.76 44.99 19.84
N GLN A 686 -12.68 44.84 19.07
CA GLN A 686 -11.94 43.58 18.93
C GLN A 686 -11.25 43.10 20.22
N TYR A 687 -11.08 43.97 21.21
CA TYR A 687 -10.46 43.62 22.49
C TYR A 687 -11.40 42.83 23.42
N LYS A 688 -12.73 42.96 23.24
CA LYS A 688 -13.72 42.26 24.08
C LYS A 688 -13.85 40.78 23.74
N ASP A 689 -13.73 40.42 22.47
CA ASP A 689 -13.81 39.00 22.05
C ASP A 689 -12.63 38.21 22.62
N LEU A 690 -11.42 38.79 22.60
CA LEU A 690 -10.21 38.17 23.15
C LEU A 690 -10.33 37.89 24.66
N LEU A 691 -10.82 38.87 25.43
CA LEU A 691 -11.07 38.71 26.88
C LEU A 691 -12.17 37.67 27.15
N THR A 692 -13.20 37.61 26.30
CA THR A 692 -14.31 36.64 26.42
C THR A 692 -13.86 35.21 26.18
N ILE A 693 -12.91 34.98 25.26
CA ILE A 693 -12.29 33.66 25.04
C ILE A 693 -11.42 33.25 26.24
N LEU A 694 -10.61 34.19 26.76
CA LEU A 694 -9.72 33.93 27.91
C LEU A 694 -10.46 33.69 29.23
N SER A 695 -11.73 34.10 29.35
CA SER A 695 -12.57 33.87 30.54
C SER A 695 -13.38 32.56 30.51
N GLN A 696 -13.27 31.75 29.46
CA GLN A 696 -14.04 30.49 29.37
C GLN A 696 -13.49 29.42 30.33
N PRO A 697 -14.35 28.74 31.12
CA PRO A 697 -13.93 27.73 32.11
C PRO A 697 -13.23 26.54 31.46
N GLU A 698 -13.56 26.25 30.19
CA GLU A 698 -12.94 25.20 29.37
C GLU A 698 -11.43 25.42 29.19
N MET A 699 -10.97 26.67 29.13
CA MET A 699 -9.54 27.01 29.00
C MET A 699 -8.77 26.85 30.32
N SER A 700 -9.44 27.03 31.46
CA SER A 700 -8.89 26.64 32.77
C SER A 700 -8.79 25.12 32.88
N LEU A 701 -9.80 24.39 32.40
CA LEU A 701 -9.84 22.93 32.41
C LEU A 701 -8.72 22.33 31.52
N ILE A 702 -8.44 22.92 30.37
CA ILE A 702 -7.36 22.50 29.47
C ILE A 702 -5.97 22.79 30.08
N ASN A 703 -5.77 23.96 30.72
CA ASN A 703 -4.51 24.23 31.44
C ASN A 703 -4.29 23.25 32.61
N GLN A 704 -5.35 22.92 33.35
CA GLN A 704 -5.31 21.93 34.43
C GLN A 704 -4.98 20.53 33.87
N TYR A 705 -5.67 20.09 32.82
CA TYR A 705 -5.40 18.81 32.14
C TYR A 705 -3.97 18.71 31.62
N CYS A 706 -3.41 19.81 31.08
CA CYS A 706 -2.01 19.86 30.69
C CYS A 706 -1.06 19.78 31.90
N GLN A 707 -1.33 20.48 33.00
CA GLN A 707 -0.51 20.39 34.21
C GLN A 707 -0.55 18.98 34.84
N ASP A 708 -1.71 18.34 34.87
CA ASP A 708 -1.88 16.97 35.32
C ASP A 708 -1.12 15.99 34.40
N TYR A 709 -1.17 16.18 33.08
CA TYR A 709 -0.41 15.37 32.11
C TYR A 709 1.11 15.50 32.25
N TRP A 710 1.63 16.67 32.64
CA TRP A 710 3.05 16.86 32.95
C TRP A 710 3.45 16.36 34.35
N GLN A 711 2.50 16.12 35.26
CA GLN A 711 2.76 15.52 36.59
C GLN A 711 2.62 13.99 36.58
N PHE A 712 1.76 13.41 35.73
CA PHE A 712 1.53 11.97 35.63
C PHE A 712 2.29 11.31 34.47
N GLY A 713 3.62 11.33 34.56
CA GLY A 713 4.49 10.48 33.75
C GLY A 713 4.45 9.01 34.20
N ASP A 714 3.67 8.19 33.49
CA ASP A 714 3.62 6.71 33.48
C ASP A 714 3.45 5.99 34.87
N PRO A 715 2.27 5.45 35.21
CA PRO A 715 1.93 4.94 36.54
C PRO A 715 2.50 3.54 36.88
N LEU A 716 3.78 3.28 36.57
CA LEU A 716 4.45 2.00 36.87
C LEU A 716 5.71 2.08 37.73
N LEU A 717 6.11 3.27 38.24
CA LEU A 717 7.22 3.42 39.18
C LEU A 717 6.94 4.49 40.26
N GLY A 718 6.40 4.04 41.40
CA GLY A 718 6.28 4.85 42.62
C GLY A 718 7.63 5.07 43.34
N PRO A 719 7.73 6.07 44.24
CA PRO A 719 9.00 6.49 44.84
C PRO A 719 9.53 5.52 45.91
N LEU A 720 10.38 4.58 45.49
CA LEU A 720 11.18 3.76 46.40
C LEU A 720 12.28 4.59 47.05
N LYS A 721 12.46 4.43 48.38
CA LYS A 721 13.48 5.14 49.16
C LYS A 721 14.88 4.62 48.81
N ALA A 722 15.86 5.51 48.80
CA ALA A 722 17.23 5.24 48.36
C ALA A 722 18.06 4.41 49.36
N LYS A 723 17.68 3.15 49.62
CA LYS A 723 18.49 2.20 50.42
C LYS A 723 18.67 0.81 49.82
N ASP A 724 17.70 0.31 49.04
CA ASP A 724 17.73 -1.09 48.56
C ASP A 724 18.40 -1.28 47.18
N LEU A 725 18.83 -0.19 46.54
CA LEU A 725 19.45 -0.18 45.20
C LEU A 725 20.90 -0.70 45.18
N LYS A 726 21.26 -1.62 46.09
CA LYS A 726 22.60 -2.22 46.18
C LYS A 726 22.63 -3.75 46.03
N GLU A 727 21.52 -4.45 46.28
CA GLU A 727 21.50 -5.93 46.22
C GLU A 727 21.03 -6.49 44.87
N LEU A 728 20.21 -5.76 44.10
CA LEU A 728 19.63 -6.28 42.85
C LEU A 728 20.62 -6.37 41.66
N LYS A 729 21.91 -6.00 41.84
CA LYS A 729 22.88 -5.88 40.74
C LYS A 729 23.81 -7.08 40.55
N GLU A 730 23.76 -8.10 41.42
CA GLU A 730 24.68 -9.25 41.36
C GLU A 730 24.05 -10.54 40.78
N GLN A 731 22.72 -10.66 40.72
CA GLN A 731 22.05 -11.89 40.27
C GLN A 731 21.71 -11.93 38.76
N LYS A 732 22.74 -11.93 37.89
CA LYS A 732 22.68 -12.57 36.54
C LYS A 732 24.05 -12.64 35.83
N LYS A 733 24.93 -13.53 36.30
CA LYS A 733 25.98 -14.18 35.49
C LYS A 733 25.99 -15.69 35.77
N PRO A 734 26.44 -16.54 34.82
CA PRO A 734 26.10 -17.96 34.80
C PRO A 734 26.81 -18.78 35.88
N ARG A 735 26.08 -19.74 36.47
CA ARG A 735 26.64 -20.81 37.33
C ARG A 735 27.49 -21.76 36.48
N ASN A 736 28.75 -21.96 36.86
CA ASN A 736 29.56 -23.12 36.46
C ASN A 736 30.66 -23.39 37.50
N ARG A 737 31.25 -24.60 37.52
CA ARG A 737 32.13 -25.19 38.56
C ARG A 737 31.39 -25.51 39.90
N ARG A 738 31.84 -26.47 40.73
CA ARG A 738 33.22 -26.96 40.99
C ARG A 738 33.40 -28.49 41.06
N HIS A 739 34.67 -28.91 40.96
CA HIS A 739 35.23 -30.24 41.25
C HIS A 739 35.20 -30.61 42.74
N HIS A 740 35.29 -31.92 43.01
CA HIS A 740 36.39 -32.60 43.76
C HIS A 740 36.69 -33.93 43.01
N ARG A 741 37.95 -34.31 42.72
CA ARG A 741 38.95 -35.06 43.54
C ARG A 741 38.50 -36.50 43.90
N ASP A 742 39.27 -37.58 43.73
CA ASP A 742 40.68 -37.82 43.29
C ASP A 742 40.82 -39.20 42.57
N GLY A 743 41.97 -39.48 41.92
CA GLY A 743 42.37 -40.80 41.34
C GLY A 743 41.90 -41.08 39.89
N GLU A 744 42.59 -41.83 39.03
CA GLU A 744 43.93 -42.48 39.06
C GLU A 744 44.64 -42.34 37.67
N GLU A 745 45.74 -43.06 37.42
CA GLU A 745 46.74 -42.79 36.36
C GLU A 745 46.62 -43.64 35.06
N GLU A 746 47.60 -43.50 34.14
CA GLU A 746 47.85 -44.32 32.92
C GLU A 746 46.80 -44.25 31.77
N ARG A 747 47.13 -43.90 30.50
CA ARG A 747 48.30 -44.25 29.67
C ARG A 747 48.63 -43.25 28.55
N GLU A 748 49.88 -43.27 28.12
CA GLU A 748 50.34 -42.68 26.85
C GLU A 748 50.07 -43.61 25.65
N GLN A 749 49.95 -43.04 24.45
CA GLN A 749 50.73 -43.48 23.29
C GLN A 749 50.85 -42.37 22.24
N GLN A 750 51.96 -42.37 21.49
CA GLN A 750 52.40 -41.28 20.62
C GLN A 750 52.40 -41.67 19.14
N GLY A 751 52.25 -40.67 18.25
CA GLY A 751 52.87 -40.65 16.92
C GLY A 751 52.20 -41.45 15.81
N VAL A 752 52.66 -41.36 14.55
CA VAL A 752 53.77 -40.54 14.00
C VAL A 752 53.34 -39.91 12.65
N GLU A 753 54.01 -38.85 12.23
CA GLU A 753 53.81 -38.09 10.99
C GLU A 753 54.12 -38.90 9.71
N THR A 754 53.44 -38.57 8.60
CA THR A 754 54.10 -38.07 7.37
C THR A 754 53.09 -37.38 6.45
#